data_AF-A0A0F9MRJ9-F1
#
_entry.id   AF-A0A0F9MRJ9-F1
#
_cell.length_a   1.000
_cell.length_b   1.000
_cell.length_c   1.000
_cell.angle_alpha   90.00
_cell.angle_beta   90.00
_cell.angle_gamma   90.00
#
_symmetry.space_group_name_H-M   'P 1'
#
loop_
_entity.id
_entity.type
_entity.pdbx_description
1 polymer ?
#
loop_
_entity_poly.entity_id
_entity_poly.type
_entity_poly.pdbx_seq_one_letter_code
_entity_poly.pdbx_strand_id
1 'polypeptide(L)'
;MEEKEVLAAVNLELNRVFKVNYKLPNNPQNYSWRCIECKKPLFYNPNLNCFKHRGQKPEGFEPETLEHKTMKYYWFKTFSLYNPIKTRKLEYWLGDQIADVYFELRENGEKVAIECQNSPISSKKLIERTAKYTAKGIYVLWVFNASGSVVSEEKYNQNTEKVKVLKEEMRVHNLYSGRVYYMNVIGEDVVLPPYALHFTPYFEHKKVEGNIYGCDNYYRKYKNAVYGIIPTYKIICSDYSSYKLARFMDKNISLLSSFLVFIGAGAGSIFGSASIGLANLMIPIGMIVEAGGDIKDMVEVSLKARQAPVPGAIINIHSEVSDGWKARIFRDIEANTEVVTFSDSNIPQPSQELVTEVSEASRTDFDVITAYITDTHRMIQKPGIHFMRDTEFAGVNMSQNNEINERRDLERQEEQEYSTLELIDDLREELQKQPGVLAEMFPERLLHSTGVYLSQFWKDNDGFIRYAVYRARKIKPTHSFKQKDLAFLKEKSLKTFGTGALGLIHIITEYSSERLTIFEFVKEFKNELGKVSGDIKVSKKELSAIFGMSEGYISEITNTIENPSDPDYDPNFKFSIEVLKQLSQNLLVQEYSFRHVLKFIKRYERVNPDLKDYSNQQYTIENPRFFSNIFNIIPSYWFGFMSADMWITKDRYTIGMKLSIKDKEQLDNFADAVGYKKDRIHPRPTFKKYKGEIKRYVAGLIEFVCRPMWQALRELGLFGSKGEIKSVPAYVRYAIEMAKKEVKNLDIHWSQTKYGKIAHAWLLGFYDGDGHHYGGYSAAVFSSSKKLLLDIKDLFESPNPVKTKIEPGTEVMVFDKLTISKGFYRLQLGPE
;
A
#
# COMPACT_ATOMS: atom_id res chain seq x y z
N MET A 1 -32.87 -24.02 -17.04
CA MET A 1 -33.82 -23.23 -17.86
C MET A 1 -33.08 -22.01 -18.35
N GLU A 2 -32.96 -21.85 -19.66
CA GLU A 2 -32.52 -20.59 -20.26
C GLU A 2 -33.69 -19.60 -20.27
N GLU A 3 -33.43 -18.32 -20.00
CA GLU A 3 -34.46 -17.30 -20.08
C GLU A 3 -34.67 -16.89 -21.55
N LYS A 4 -35.80 -17.29 -22.14
CA LYS A 4 -36.22 -16.74 -23.44
C LYS A 4 -36.35 -15.23 -23.34
N GLU A 5 -35.69 -14.52 -24.25
CA GLU A 5 -35.86 -13.07 -24.39
C GLU A 5 -37.21 -12.78 -25.01
N VAL A 6 -38.00 -11.90 -24.38
CA VAL A 6 -39.37 -11.63 -24.79
C VAL A 6 -39.39 -10.33 -25.59
N LEU A 7 -39.48 -10.45 -26.92
CA LEU A 7 -39.51 -9.31 -27.83
C LEU A 7 -40.86 -8.59 -27.88
N ALA A 8 -41.88 -9.07 -27.15
CA ALA A 8 -43.24 -8.52 -27.17
C ALA A 8 -43.98 -8.68 -25.82
N ALA A 9 -44.53 -7.58 -25.28
CA ALA A 9 -45.18 -7.54 -23.98
C ALA A 9 -46.51 -6.77 -24.00
N VAL A 10 -47.43 -7.13 -23.11
CA VAL A 10 -48.63 -6.34 -22.80
C VAL A 10 -48.26 -5.29 -21.75
N ASN A 11 -48.43 -4.02 -22.08
CA ASN A 11 -48.45 -2.91 -21.13
C ASN A 11 -49.83 -2.89 -20.44
N LEU A 12 -49.87 -2.90 -19.10
CA LEU A 12 -51.14 -2.98 -18.37
C LEU A 12 -51.87 -1.64 -18.31
N GLU A 13 -51.14 -0.55 -18.08
CA GLU A 13 -51.70 0.79 -17.94
C GLU A 13 -52.30 1.31 -19.25
N LEU A 14 -51.67 0.97 -20.37
CA LEU A 14 -52.12 1.34 -21.72
C LEU A 14 -52.99 0.24 -22.39
N ASN A 15 -53.16 -0.92 -21.72
CA ASN A 15 -53.83 -2.12 -22.22
C ASN A 15 -53.48 -2.47 -23.68
N ARG A 16 -52.18 -2.46 -24.02
CA ARG A 16 -51.67 -2.59 -25.40
C ARG A 16 -50.45 -3.49 -25.49
N VAL A 17 -50.35 -4.23 -26.59
CA VAL A 17 -49.14 -4.99 -26.93
C VAL A 17 -48.10 -4.06 -27.55
N PHE A 18 -46.88 -4.09 -27.02
CA PHE A 18 -45.70 -3.46 -27.61
C PHE A 18 -44.68 -4.52 -28.01
N LYS A 19 -43.98 -4.28 -29.11
CA LYS A 19 -42.81 -5.04 -29.57
C LYS A 19 -41.58 -4.16 -29.43
N VAL A 20 -40.45 -4.72 -29.02
CA VAL A 20 -39.26 -3.92 -28.68
C VAL A 20 -38.58 -3.30 -29.90
N ASN A 21 -38.75 -3.90 -31.09
CA ASN A 21 -38.29 -3.35 -32.37
C ASN A 21 -39.20 -2.21 -32.89
N TYR A 22 -40.12 -1.70 -32.08
CA TYR A 22 -41.05 -0.62 -32.39
C TYR A 22 -40.98 0.44 -31.29
N LYS A 23 -41.52 1.65 -31.55
CA LYS A 23 -41.48 2.76 -30.60
C LYS A 23 -42.24 2.42 -29.30
N LEU A 24 -41.48 2.11 -28.25
CA LEU A 24 -41.94 1.96 -26.87
C LEU A 24 -42.44 3.32 -26.32
N PRO A 25 -43.29 3.33 -25.27
CA PRO A 25 -43.62 4.57 -24.56
C PRO A 25 -42.36 5.15 -23.91
N ASN A 26 -42.31 6.47 -23.72
CA ASN A 26 -41.21 7.13 -23.02
C ASN A 26 -41.05 6.56 -21.60
N ASN A 27 -39.82 6.32 -21.16
CA ASN A 27 -39.48 5.65 -19.90
C ASN A 27 -40.24 4.31 -19.72
N PRO A 28 -40.03 3.31 -20.61
CA PRO A 28 -40.75 2.04 -20.56
C PRO A 28 -40.57 1.27 -19.25
N GLN A 29 -39.47 1.50 -18.52
CA GLN A 29 -39.22 0.98 -17.17
C GLN A 29 -40.24 1.43 -16.11
N ASN A 30 -41.03 2.48 -16.36
CA ASN A 30 -42.05 3.00 -15.45
C ASN A 30 -43.43 2.31 -15.57
N TYR A 31 -43.57 1.33 -16.47
CA TYR A 31 -44.83 0.64 -16.75
C TYR A 31 -44.83 -0.83 -16.29
N SER A 32 -46.02 -1.36 -16.01
CA SER A 32 -46.22 -2.77 -15.67
C SER A 32 -46.38 -3.60 -16.94
N TRP A 33 -45.45 -4.53 -17.17
CA TRP A 33 -45.45 -5.40 -18.34
C TRP A 33 -45.88 -6.82 -17.99
N ARG A 34 -46.61 -7.50 -18.88
CA ARG A 34 -46.90 -8.94 -18.81
C ARG A 34 -46.52 -9.64 -20.12
N CYS A 35 -46.05 -10.88 -20.00
CA CYS A 35 -45.75 -11.71 -21.16
C CYS A 35 -47.04 -12.11 -21.90
N ILE A 36 -47.02 -12.01 -23.23
CA ILE A 36 -48.17 -12.36 -24.08
C ILE A 36 -48.50 -13.84 -23.95
N GLU A 37 -47.47 -14.70 -23.86
CA GLU A 37 -47.62 -16.15 -23.71
C GLU A 37 -48.12 -16.52 -22.30
N CYS A 38 -47.23 -16.51 -21.30
CA CYS A 38 -47.51 -17.09 -19.98
C CYS A 38 -48.17 -16.13 -18.97
N LYS A 39 -48.52 -14.91 -19.37
CA LYS A 39 -49.17 -13.85 -18.56
C LYS A 39 -48.44 -13.41 -17.28
N LYS A 40 -47.26 -13.96 -16.98
CA LYS A 40 -46.41 -13.54 -15.84
C LYS A 40 -45.85 -12.13 -16.06
N PRO A 41 -45.52 -11.40 -14.98
CA PRO A 41 -44.85 -10.10 -15.08
C PRO A 41 -43.54 -10.17 -15.87
N LEU A 42 -43.29 -9.08 -16.60
CA LEU A 42 -42.05 -8.74 -17.27
C LEU A 42 -41.51 -7.43 -16.71
N PHE A 43 -40.24 -7.13 -16.98
CA PHE A 43 -39.68 -5.79 -16.93
C PHE A 43 -38.95 -5.49 -18.23
N TYR A 44 -38.81 -4.22 -18.57
CA TYR A 44 -38.02 -3.78 -19.70
C TYR A 44 -36.54 -3.64 -19.31
N ASN A 45 -35.63 -4.26 -20.07
CA ASN A 45 -34.20 -4.11 -19.88
C ASN A 45 -33.63 -3.22 -21.00
N PRO A 46 -33.26 -1.96 -20.74
CA PRO A 46 -32.76 -1.03 -21.76
C PRO A 46 -31.38 -1.44 -22.30
N ASN A 47 -30.53 -2.07 -21.48
CA ASN A 47 -29.17 -2.46 -21.88
C ASN A 47 -29.15 -3.61 -22.88
N LEU A 48 -30.20 -4.45 -22.89
CA LEU A 48 -30.36 -5.59 -23.79
C LEU A 48 -31.47 -5.37 -24.83
N ASN A 49 -32.13 -4.21 -24.83
CA ASN A 49 -33.25 -3.87 -25.70
C ASN A 49 -34.28 -5.02 -25.83
N CYS A 50 -34.74 -5.52 -24.68
CA CYS A 50 -35.66 -6.66 -24.60
C CYS A 50 -36.58 -6.57 -23.36
N PHE A 51 -37.75 -7.22 -23.37
CA PHE A 51 -38.43 -7.53 -22.12
C PHE A 51 -37.87 -8.84 -21.56
N LYS A 52 -37.65 -8.89 -20.24
CA LYS A 52 -37.32 -10.11 -19.53
C LYS A 52 -38.37 -10.43 -18.49
N HIS A 53 -38.59 -11.70 -18.24
CA HIS A 53 -39.29 -12.11 -17.03
C HIS A 53 -38.53 -11.61 -15.81
N ARG A 54 -39.25 -11.42 -14.69
CA ARG A 54 -38.59 -11.55 -13.39
C ARG A 54 -38.15 -13.02 -13.25
N GLY A 55 -37.00 -13.36 -13.81
CA GLY A 55 -36.22 -14.53 -13.41
C GLY A 55 -36.17 -14.52 -11.90
N GLN A 56 -36.66 -15.56 -11.26
CA GLN A 56 -37.39 -15.44 -9.98
C GLN A 56 -36.51 -14.88 -8.84
N LYS A 57 -36.38 -13.54 -8.75
CA LYS A 57 -36.19 -12.83 -7.50
C LYS A 57 -37.40 -13.22 -6.64
N PRO A 58 -37.22 -14.00 -5.54
CA PRO A 58 -38.34 -14.50 -4.75
C PRO A 58 -39.28 -13.38 -4.29
N GLU A 59 -40.53 -13.72 -4.02
CA GLU A 59 -41.47 -12.77 -3.41
C GLU A 59 -40.87 -12.23 -2.11
N GLY A 60 -40.88 -10.90 -1.96
CA GLY A 60 -40.17 -10.20 -0.88
C GLY A 60 -38.80 -9.61 -1.22
N PHE A 61 -38.34 -9.63 -2.48
CA PHE A 61 -37.22 -8.78 -2.89
C PHE A 61 -37.64 -7.30 -2.96
N GLU A 62 -37.02 -6.46 -2.13
CA GLU A 62 -37.18 -5.00 -2.13
C GLU A 62 -36.78 -4.37 -3.48
N PRO A 63 -37.39 -3.23 -3.86
CA PRO A 63 -36.94 -2.48 -5.03
C PRO A 63 -35.53 -1.93 -4.82
N GLU A 64 -34.66 -2.18 -5.80
CA GLU A 64 -33.27 -1.72 -5.77
C GLU A 64 -33.21 -0.18 -5.77
N THR A 65 -32.54 0.40 -4.77
CA THR A 65 -32.44 1.86 -4.60
C THR A 65 -31.56 2.50 -5.68
N LEU A 66 -31.56 3.84 -5.75
CA LEU A 66 -30.77 4.57 -6.73
C LEU A 66 -29.28 4.45 -6.41
N GLU A 67 -28.91 4.62 -5.14
CA GLU A 67 -27.53 4.51 -4.64
C GLU A 67 -26.93 3.14 -4.97
N HIS A 68 -27.71 2.06 -4.82
CA HIS A 68 -27.22 0.71 -5.10
C HIS A 68 -26.88 0.55 -6.59
N LYS A 69 -27.69 1.09 -7.50
CA LYS A 69 -27.40 1.12 -8.95
C LYS A 69 -26.17 1.96 -9.25
N THR A 70 -26.04 3.13 -8.62
CA THR A 70 -24.89 4.03 -8.74
C THR A 70 -23.59 3.35 -8.31
N MET A 71 -23.57 2.64 -7.16
CA MET A 71 -22.42 1.84 -6.72
C MET A 71 -22.02 0.78 -7.77
N LYS A 72 -22.99 0.02 -8.30
CA LYS A 72 -22.74 -1.01 -9.33
C LYS A 72 -22.19 -0.42 -10.61
N TYR A 73 -22.77 0.69 -11.07
CA TYR A 73 -22.37 1.36 -12.30
C TYR A 73 -20.97 1.95 -12.19
N TYR A 74 -20.65 2.59 -11.05
CA TYR A 74 -19.29 3.04 -10.72
C TYR A 74 -18.30 1.90 -10.86
N TRP A 75 -18.53 0.75 -10.18
CA TRP A 75 -17.61 -0.38 -10.27
C TRP A 75 -17.51 -0.98 -11.67
N PHE A 76 -18.63 -1.14 -12.37
CA PHE A 76 -18.65 -1.66 -13.74
C PHE A 76 -17.82 -0.82 -14.73
N LYS A 77 -17.74 0.50 -14.51
CA LYS A 77 -16.91 1.43 -15.30
C LYS A 77 -15.46 1.50 -14.80
N THR A 78 -15.27 1.84 -13.53
CA THR A 78 -13.98 2.18 -12.93
C THR A 78 -13.03 0.98 -12.83
N PHE A 79 -13.54 -0.21 -12.51
CA PHE A 79 -12.68 -1.37 -12.20
C PHE A 79 -11.76 -1.80 -13.36
N SER A 80 -12.24 -1.63 -14.60
CA SER A 80 -11.46 -1.93 -15.81
C SER A 80 -10.33 -0.94 -16.13
N LEU A 81 -10.23 0.17 -15.39
CA LEU A 81 -9.12 1.13 -15.53
C LEU A 81 -7.87 0.71 -14.73
N TYR A 82 -8.03 -0.20 -13.76
CA TYR A 82 -6.97 -0.61 -12.82
C TYR A 82 -6.62 -2.10 -12.90
N ASN A 83 -7.43 -2.89 -13.62
CA ASN A 83 -7.28 -4.35 -13.74
C ASN A 83 -7.47 -4.73 -15.22
N PRO A 84 -6.59 -5.55 -15.83
CA PRO A 84 -6.78 -5.98 -17.21
C PRO A 84 -7.91 -7.02 -17.28
N ILE A 85 -9.06 -6.60 -17.78
CA ILE A 85 -10.26 -7.43 -17.85
C ILE A 85 -10.30 -8.24 -19.16
N LYS A 86 -10.78 -9.47 -19.05
CA LYS A 86 -11.21 -10.35 -20.15
C LYS A 86 -12.73 -10.27 -20.35
N THR A 87 -13.50 -10.41 -19.27
CA THR A 87 -14.98 -10.37 -19.28
C THR A 87 -15.49 -9.44 -18.17
N ARG A 88 -16.50 -8.59 -18.43
CA ARG A 88 -17.29 -7.90 -17.39
C ARG A 88 -18.78 -8.05 -17.62
N LYS A 89 -19.57 -8.18 -16.55
CA LYS A 89 -21.04 -8.30 -16.58
C LYS A 89 -21.67 -7.60 -15.35
N LEU A 90 -22.86 -7.03 -15.53
CA LEU A 90 -23.68 -6.41 -14.49
C LEU A 90 -24.83 -7.39 -14.13
N GLU A 91 -25.22 -7.48 -12.85
CA GLU A 91 -26.23 -8.45 -12.36
C GLU A 91 -26.01 -9.89 -12.92
N TYR A 92 -24.80 -10.43 -12.76
CA TYR A 92 -24.45 -11.71 -13.38
C TYR A 92 -25.00 -12.91 -12.60
N TRP A 93 -25.87 -13.68 -13.25
CA TRP A 93 -26.48 -14.88 -12.71
C TRP A 93 -25.46 -16.03 -12.60
N LEU A 94 -25.33 -16.57 -11.39
CA LEU A 94 -24.44 -17.67 -11.01
C LEU A 94 -25.25 -18.81 -10.40
N GLY A 95 -26.39 -19.13 -11.02
CA GLY A 95 -27.40 -20.05 -10.48
C GLY A 95 -28.25 -19.38 -9.39
N ASP A 96 -28.10 -19.83 -8.15
CA ASP A 96 -28.87 -19.39 -6.97
C ASP A 96 -28.38 -18.05 -6.34
N GLN A 97 -27.46 -17.36 -7.01
CA GLN A 97 -26.87 -16.09 -6.60
C GLN A 97 -26.70 -15.19 -7.82
N ILE A 98 -26.94 -13.90 -7.66
CA ILE A 98 -26.63 -12.86 -8.64
C ILE A 98 -25.45 -12.06 -8.09
N ALA A 99 -24.39 -11.87 -8.89
CA ALA A 99 -23.31 -10.95 -8.59
C ALA A 99 -23.68 -9.55 -9.08
N ASP A 100 -23.67 -8.57 -8.17
CA ASP A 100 -23.96 -7.17 -8.49
C ASP A 100 -23.10 -6.65 -9.65
N VAL A 101 -21.78 -6.86 -9.57
CA VAL A 101 -20.83 -6.69 -10.69
C VAL A 101 -19.90 -7.89 -10.76
N TYR A 102 -19.67 -8.43 -11.96
CA TYR A 102 -18.80 -9.59 -12.19
C TYR A 102 -17.69 -9.30 -13.20
N PHE A 103 -16.50 -9.83 -12.91
CA PHE A 103 -15.31 -9.70 -13.74
C PHE A 103 -14.57 -11.05 -13.90
N GLU A 104 -13.84 -11.17 -15.00
CA GLU A 104 -12.85 -12.21 -15.26
C GLU A 104 -11.54 -11.51 -15.64
N LEU A 105 -10.46 -11.77 -14.89
CA LEU A 105 -9.15 -11.15 -15.11
C LEU A 105 -8.42 -11.80 -16.30
N ARG A 106 -7.69 -10.99 -17.07
CA ARG A 106 -6.93 -11.44 -18.24
C ARG A 106 -5.59 -12.09 -17.86
N GLU A 107 -4.91 -11.57 -16.85
CA GLU A 107 -3.58 -12.05 -16.40
C GLU A 107 -3.58 -13.53 -15.99
N ASN A 108 -4.67 -14.01 -15.36
CA ASN A 108 -4.69 -15.32 -14.71
C ASN A 108 -6.06 -16.06 -14.78
N GLY A 109 -7.08 -15.48 -15.42
CA GLY A 109 -8.42 -16.07 -15.51
C GLY A 109 -9.24 -16.06 -14.22
N GLU A 110 -8.79 -15.37 -13.16
CA GLU A 110 -9.52 -15.30 -11.90
C GLU A 110 -10.88 -14.61 -12.06
N LYS A 111 -11.88 -15.17 -11.37
CA LYS A 111 -13.27 -14.72 -11.43
C LYS A 111 -13.59 -13.93 -10.18
N VAL A 112 -14.14 -12.75 -10.34
CA VAL A 112 -14.33 -11.78 -9.26
C VAL A 112 -15.77 -11.27 -9.25
N ALA A 113 -16.38 -11.22 -8.07
CA ALA A 113 -17.65 -10.55 -7.83
C ALA A 113 -17.44 -9.36 -6.90
N ILE A 114 -17.89 -8.18 -7.30
CA ILE A 114 -18.03 -7.03 -6.41
C ILE A 114 -19.49 -6.98 -5.97
N GLU A 115 -19.71 -7.09 -4.66
CA GLU A 115 -21.02 -7.03 -4.02
C GLU A 115 -21.20 -5.65 -3.38
N CYS A 116 -22.18 -4.90 -3.85
CA CYS A 116 -22.51 -3.58 -3.33
C CYS A 116 -23.65 -3.73 -2.31
N GLN A 117 -23.49 -3.17 -1.11
CA GLN A 117 -24.51 -3.30 -0.07
C GLN A 117 -24.94 -1.90 0.40
N ASN A 118 -26.22 -1.56 0.16
CA ASN A 118 -26.84 -0.30 0.59
C ASN A 118 -27.91 -0.51 1.67
N SER A 119 -28.80 -1.48 1.48
CA SER A 119 -29.76 -1.95 2.50
C SER A 119 -29.09 -2.85 3.56
N PRO A 120 -29.69 -3.04 4.75
CA PRO A 120 -29.17 -3.96 5.76
C PRO A 120 -29.01 -5.40 5.24
N ILE A 121 -27.95 -6.08 5.70
CA ILE A 121 -27.73 -7.52 5.53
C ILE A 121 -27.55 -8.15 6.91
N SER A 122 -27.77 -9.47 7.06
CA SER A 122 -27.41 -10.18 8.29
C SER A 122 -26.06 -10.87 8.14
N SER A 123 -25.28 -10.94 9.21
CA SER A 123 -23.98 -11.63 9.26
C SER A 123 -24.05 -13.09 8.76
N LYS A 124 -25.20 -13.75 8.95
CA LYS A 124 -25.48 -15.08 8.38
C LYS A 124 -25.58 -15.03 6.85
N LYS A 125 -26.46 -14.18 6.30
CA LYS A 125 -26.68 -14.03 4.85
C LYS A 125 -25.41 -13.57 4.11
N LEU A 126 -24.60 -12.70 4.74
CA LEU A 126 -23.31 -12.25 4.19
C LEU A 126 -22.31 -13.41 4.05
N ILE A 127 -22.21 -14.26 5.07
CA ILE A 127 -21.32 -15.44 5.04
C ILE A 127 -21.85 -16.52 4.08
N GLU A 128 -23.16 -16.74 4.03
CA GLU A 128 -23.79 -17.65 3.05
C GLU A 128 -23.53 -17.20 1.60
N ARG A 129 -23.65 -15.91 1.29
CA ARG A 129 -23.28 -15.36 -0.04
C ARG A 129 -21.78 -15.56 -0.32
N THR A 130 -20.92 -15.26 0.65
CA THR A 130 -19.45 -15.42 0.53
C THR A 130 -19.05 -16.89 0.29
N ALA A 131 -19.70 -17.84 0.96
CA ALA A 131 -19.51 -19.28 0.74
C ALA A 131 -19.98 -19.71 -0.66
N LYS A 132 -21.12 -19.18 -1.15
CA LYS A 132 -21.64 -19.49 -2.50
C LYS A 132 -20.73 -19.01 -3.62
N TYR A 133 -20.00 -17.89 -3.45
CA TYR A 133 -18.95 -17.48 -4.41
C TYR A 133 -17.73 -18.38 -4.36
N THR A 134 -17.26 -18.64 -3.14
CA THR A 134 -16.12 -19.53 -2.87
C THR A 134 -16.29 -20.90 -3.54
N ALA A 135 -17.46 -21.54 -3.34
CA ALA A 135 -17.80 -22.83 -3.93
C ALA A 135 -17.87 -22.84 -5.47
N LYS A 136 -17.93 -21.67 -6.11
CA LYS A 136 -17.97 -21.49 -7.58
C LYS A 136 -16.62 -21.02 -8.15
N GLY A 137 -15.57 -20.97 -7.32
CA GLY A 137 -14.24 -20.48 -7.70
C GLY A 137 -14.18 -18.97 -7.92
N ILE A 138 -15.06 -18.20 -7.26
CA ILE A 138 -15.19 -16.74 -7.44
C ILE A 138 -14.71 -16.04 -6.17
N TYR A 139 -13.83 -15.06 -6.35
CA TYR A 139 -13.35 -14.18 -5.29
C TYR A 139 -14.32 -13.02 -5.07
N VAL A 140 -14.81 -12.82 -3.84
CA VAL A 140 -15.76 -11.74 -3.54
C VAL A 140 -15.09 -10.53 -2.86
N LEU A 141 -15.45 -9.34 -3.32
CA LEU A 141 -15.18 -8.05 -2.71
C LEU A 141 -16.50 -7.43 -2.23
N TRP A 142 -16.64 -7.18 -0.93
CA TRP A 142 -17.80 -6.47 -0.37
C TRP A 142 -17.51 -4.97 -0.22
N VAL A 143 -18.40 -4.11 -0.74
CA VAL A 143 -18.34 -2.65 -0.62
C VAL A 143 -19.66 -2.11 -0.07
N PHE A 144 -19.58 -1.32 1.00
CA PHE A 144 -20.74 -0.80 1.74
C PHE A 144 -21.01 0.66 1.33
N ASN A 145 -22.28 1.08 1.22
CA ASN A 145 -22.60 2.51 1.18
C ASN A 145 -22.42 3.08 2.59
N ALA A 146 -21.44 3.94 2.77
CA ALA A 146 -21.15 4.60 4.03
C ALA A 146 -22.22 5.62 4.45
N SER A 147 -23.01 6.14 3.51
CA SER A 147 -24.19 6.99 3.77
C SER A 147 -25.50 6.17 3.84
N GLY A 148 -25.43 4.85 3.64
CA GLY A 148 -26.59 3.97 3.50
C GLY A 148 -27.07 3.33 4.80
N SER A 149 -28.23 2.68 4.77
CA SER A 149 -28.82 1.98 5.93
C SER A 149 -28.10 0.69 6.32
N VAL A 150 -27.07 0.29 5.57
CA VAL A 150 -26.17 -0.84 5.88
C VAL A 150 -25.17 -0.55 7.02
N VAL A 151 -24.96 0.70 7.42
CA VAL A 151 -24.07 1.09 8.54
C VAL A 151 -24.86 1.59 9.76
N SER A 152 -24.27 1.53 10.96
CA SER A 152 -24.94 2.02 12.19
C SER A 152 -24.99 3.56 12.32
N GLU A 153 -24.20 4.26 11.51
CA GLU A 153 -24.03 5.72 11.44
C GLU A 153 -23.07 6.00 10.27
N GLU A 154 -23.12 7.19 9.68
CA GLU A 154 -22.32 7.51 8.49
C GLU A 154 -20.80 7.38 8.71
N LYS A 155 -20.09 6.95 7.67
CA LYS A 155 -18.63 6.82 7.65
C LYS A 155 -18.00 7.79 6.65
N TYR A 156 -16.74 8.14 6.88
CA TYR A 156 -15.96 9.04 6.04
C TYR A 156 -14.51 8.52 5.89
N ASN A 157 -13.78 9.04 4.92
CA ASN A 157 -12.38 8.70 4.59
C ASN A 157 -11.34 9.34 5.54
N GLN A 158 -11.63 9.42 6.84
CA GLN A 158 -10.77 10.06 7.85
C GLN A 158 -10.70 9.26 9.16
N ASN A 159 -9.72 9.54 10.00
CA ASN A 159 -9.63 8.96 11.34
C ASN A 159 -10.75 9.51 12.22
N THR A 160 -11.53 8.63 12.87
CA THR A 160 -12.64 9.02 13.76
C THR A 160 -12.69 8.13 14.99
N GLU A 161 -12.75 8.74 16.18
CA GLU A 161 -12.86 8.00 17.43
C GLU A 161 -14.31 7.69 17.82
N LYS A 162 -14.50 6.74 18.74
CA LYS A 162 -15.78 6.45 19.41
C LYS A 162 -16.94 6.08 18.47
N VAL A 163 -16.65 5.60 17.26
CA VAL A 163 -17.67 5.19 16.28
C VAL A 163 -18.37 3.89 16.67
N LYS A 164 -19.67 3.79 16.34
CA LYS A 164 -20.42 2.52 16.32
C LYS A 164 -20.07 1.72 15.06
N VAL A 165 -20.08 0.40 15.19
CA VAL A 165 -19.82 -0.54 14.09
C VAL A 165 -20.74 -1.75 14.25
N LEU A 166 -21.45 -2.14 13.18
CA LEU A 166 -22.34 -3.29 13.17
C LEU A 166 -21.58 -4.62 13.22
N LYS A 167 -22.31 -5.70 13.53
CA LYS A 167 -21.73 -7.07 13.55
C LYS A 167 -21.28 -7.49 12.16
N GLU A 168 -21.99 -7.03 11.15
CA GLU A 168 -21.80 -7.24 9.72
C GLU A 168 -20.50 -6.56 9.24
N GLU A 169 -20.33 -5.29 9.57
CA GLU A 169 -19.09 -4.52 9.33
C GLU A 169 -17.91 -5.20 10.03
N MET A 170 -18.06 -5.57 11.32
CA MET A 170 -17.03 -6.35 12.03
C MET A 170 -16.80 -7.74 11.42
N ARG A 171 -17.80 -8.39 10.79
CA ARG A 171 -17.63 -9.69 10.15
C ARG A 171 -16.81 -9.55 8.86
N VAL A 172 -17.02 -8.48 8.10
CA VAL A 172 -16.22 -8.13 6.92
C VAL A 172 -14.81 -7.68 7.30
N HIS A 173 -14.65 -6.93 8.39
CA HIS A 173 -13.36 -6.57 8.97
C HIS A 173 -12.52 -7.83 9.26
N ASN A 174 -13.13 -8.87 9.84
CA ASN A 174 -12.45 -10.15 10.09
C ASN A 174 -12.17 -10.97 8.82
N LEU A 175 -12.96 -10.81 7.75
CA LEU A 175 -12.72 -11.46 6.45
C LEU A 175 -11.51 -10.83 5.73
N TYR A 176 -11.48 -9.50 5.57
CA TYR A 176 -10.36 -8.80 4.90
C TYR A 176 -9.24 -8.39 5.86
N SER A 177 -8.92 -9.25 6.84
CA SER A 177 -7.76 -9.11 7.74
C SER A 177 -7.60 -7.73 8.42
N GLY A 178 -8.73 -7.10 8.76
CA GLY A 178 -8.80 -5.80 9.41
C GLY A 178 -9.26 -4.65 8.50
N ARG A 179 -9.67 -4.87 7.25
CA ARG A 179 -10.26 -3.82 6.39
C ARG A 179 -11.77 -3.99 6.20
N VAL A 180 -12.49 -2.88 6.11
CA VAL A 180 -13.85 -2.81 5.52
C VAL A 180 -13.82 -1.74 4.44
N TYR A 181 -14.43 -2.02 3.29
CA TYR A 181 -14.45 -1.14 2.13
C TYR A 181 -15.78 -0.41 2.02
N TYR A 182 -15.70 0.90 1.82
CA TYR A 182 -16.83 1.83 1.81
C TYR A 182 -16.76 2.76 0.60
N MET A 183 -17.88 3.34 0.24
CA MET A 183 -18.01 4.53 -0.61
C MET A 183 -19.25 5.31 -0.16
N ASN A 184 -19.27 6.64 -0.25
CA ASN A 184 -20.46 7.43 0.10
C ASN A 184 -21.22 7.73 -1.19
N VAL A 185 -22.48 7.31 -1.27
CA VAL A 185 -23.35 7.48 -2.44
C VAL A 185 -24.71 8.00 -2.01
N ILE A 186 -25.16 9.06 -2.66
CA ILE A 186 -26.43 9.73 -2.39
C ILE A 186 -27.12 9.95 -3.75
N GLY A 187 -28.24 9.25 -4.00
CA GLY A 187 -28.89 9.25 -5.31
C GLY A 187 -27.97 8.75 -6.43
N GLU A 188 -27.71 9.61 -7.42
CA GLU A 188 -26.85 9.32 -8.58
C GLU A 188 -25.37 9.72 -8.35
N ASP A 189 -25.06 10.42 -7.26
CA ASP A 189 -23.74 10.99 -6.99
C ASP A 189 -22.89 10.11 -6.06
N VAL A 190 -21.62 9.90 -6.45
CA VAL A 190 -20.59 9.24 -5.64
C VAL A 190 -19.81 10.32 -4.89
N VAL A 191 -20.36 10.72 -3.72
CA VAL A 191 -19.86 11.82 -2.88
C VAL A 191 -18.45 11.56 -2.34
N LEU A 192 -18.14 10.31 -1.97
CA LEU A 192 -16.76 9.88 -1.70
C LEU A 192 -16.43 8.61 -2.49
N PRO A 193 -15.33 8.62 -3.27
CA PRO A 193 -14.87 7.44 -4.01
C PRO A 193 -14.42 6.34 -3.03
N PRO A 194 -14.35 5.07 -3.47
CA PRO A 194 -14.06 3.95 -2.60
C PRO A 194 -12.79 4.08 -1.74
N TYR A 195 -12.97 3.85 -0.44
CA TYR A 195 -11.95 3.93 0.62
C TYR A 195 -12.05 2.75 1.60
N ALA A 196 -11.06 2.58 2.47
CA ALA A 196 -11.05 1.54 3.49
C ALA A 196 -10.98 2.12 4.90
N LEU A 197 -11.60 1.43 5.88
CA LEU A 197 -11.40 1.68 7.30
C LEU A 197 -10.87 0.43 8.01
N HIS A 198 -10.10 0.65 9.08
CA HIS A 198 -9.69 -0.36 10.04
C HIS A 198 -10.23 0.00 11.43
N PHE A 199 -11.00 -0.90 12.04
CA PHE A 199 -11.58 -0.68 13.37
C PHE A 199 -10.71 -1.26 14.49
N THR A 200 -10.29 -0.42 15.44
CA THR A 200 -9.60 -0.81 16.68
C THR A 200 -10.51 -0.60 17.90
N PRO A 201 -10.24 -1.24 19.06
CA PRO A 201 -10.97 -0.96 20.31
C PRO A 201 -10.89 0.53 20.72
N TYR A 202 -12.02 1.12 21.11
CA TYR A 202 -12.05 2.46 21.73
C TYR A 202 -11.89 2.37 23.25
N PHE A 203 -10.99 3.20 23.78
CA PHE A 203 -10.77 3.41 25.21
C PHE A 203 -10.98 4.90 25.52
N GLU A 204 -11.69 5.21 26.60
CA GLU A 204 -11.86 6.58 27.08
C GLU A 204 -11.08 6.74 28.38
N HIS A 205 -10.06 7.59 28.37
CA HIS A 205 -9.31 7.89 29.58
C HIS A 205 -10.16 8.77 30.51
N LYS A 206 -10.56 8.24 31.67
CA LYS A 206 -11.23 9.02 32.72
C LYS A 206 -10.23 9.36 33.81
N LYS A 207 -10.00 10.66 33.99
CA LYS A 207 -9.40 11.17 35.22
C LYS A 207 -10.38 10.89 36.37
N VAL A 208 -9.95 10.07 37.32
CA VAL A 208 -10.69 9.84 38.56
C VAL A 208 -10.17 10.85 39.58
N GLU A 209 -11.07 11.54 40.27
CA GLU A 209 -10.71 12.54 41.26
C GLU A 209 -9.83 11.90 42.37
N GLY A 210 -8.69 12.50 42.66
CA GLY A 210 -7.66 11.93 43.55
C GLY A 210 -6.68 10.93 42.91
N ASN A 211 -6.89 10.45 41.69
CA ASN A 211 -5.94 9.57 40.98
C ASN A 211 -5.32 10.27 39.75
N ILE A 212 -4.09 10.77 39.93
CA ILE A 212 -3.27 11.41 38.90
C ILE A 212 -2.96 10.54 37.66
N TYR A 213 -3.11 9.22 37.74
CA TYR A 213 -2.90 8.29 36.62
C TYR A 213 -4.20 7.89 35.89
N GLY A 214 -5.38 8.28 36.40
CA GLY A 214 -6.68 7.98 35.79
C GLY A 214 -7.00 6.49 35.62
N CYS A 215 -7.98 6.18 34.77
CA CYS A 215 -8.23 4.82 34.27
C CYS A 215 -8.87 4.79 32.87
N ASP A 216 -8.45 3.83 32.05
CA ASP A 216 -8.95 3.67 30.68
C ASP A 216 -10.20 2.78 30.66
N ASN A 217 -11.33 3.35 30.25
CA ASN A 217 -12.60 2.65 30.18
C ASN A 217 -12.78 2.06 28.78
N TYR A 218 -12.76 0.72 28.66
CA TYR A 218 -13.01 0.04 27.39
C TYR A 218 -14.51 -0.02 27.06
N TYR A 219 -14.93 0.66 25.98
CA TYR A 219 -16.32 0.60 25.53
C TYR A 219 -16.49 -0.43 24.40
N ARG A 220 -16.91 -1.64 24.75
CA ARG A 220 -17.14 -2.76 23.80
C ARG A 220 -18.04 -2.41 22.59
N LYS A 221 -18.95 -1.43 22.74
CA LYS A 221 -19.86 -0.94 21.68
C LYS A 221 -19.23 0.05 20.69
N TYR A 222 -18.09 0.65 21.02
CA TYR A 222 -17.43 1.67 20.22
C TYR A 222 -16.06 1.19 19.70
N LYS A 223 -15.60 1.84 18.64
CA LYS A 223 -14.31 1.61 17.97
C LYS A 223 -13.65 2.94 17.60
N ASN A 224 -12.37 2.91 17.33
CA ASN A 224 -11.73 3.94 16.53
C ASN A 224 -11.68 3.44 15.09
N ALA A 225 -12.12 4.26 14.14
CA ALA A 225 -11.89 4.04 12.72
C ALA A 225 -10.57 4.70 12.34
N VAL A 226 -9.65 3.89 11.83
CA VAL A 226 -8.38 4.33 11.24
C VAL A 226 -8.53 4.25 9.72
N TYR A 227 -8.32 5.37 9.05
CA TYR A 227 -8.40 5.45 7.59
C TYR A 227 -7.31 4.61 6.93
N GLY A 228 -7.71 3.78 5.96
CA GLY A 228 -6.84 3.07 5.04
C GLY A 228 -6.91 3.67 3.66
N ILE A 229 -5.85 4.38 3.27
CA ILE A 229 -5.64 4.82 1.89
C ILE A 229 -5.64 3.58 0.98
N ILE A 230 -6.46 3.60 -0.08
CA ILE A 230 -6.40 2.61 -1.16
C ILE A 230 -5.55 3.23 -2.29
N PRO A 231 -4.28 2.84 -2.46
CA PRO A 231 -3.37 3.50 -3.41
C PRO A 231 -3.67 3.13 -4.88
N THR A 232 -4.47 2.09 -5.12
CA THR A 232 -4.94 1.68 -6.45
C THR A 232 -6.13 0.72 -6.32
N TYR A 233 -7.04 0.72 -7.29
CA TYR A 233 -8.09 -0.30 -7.39
C TYR A 233 -7.64 -1.59 -8.09
N LYS A 234 -6.32 -1.79 -8.34
CA LYS A 234 -5.80 -3.13 -8.67
C LYS A 234 -6.04 -4.06 -7.49
N ILE A 235 -6.65 -5.20 -7.75
CA ILE A 235 -6.99 -6.19 -6.71
C ILE A 235 -5.94 -7.27 -6.55
N ILE A 236 -6.01 -7.94 -5.40
CA ILE A 236 -5.35 -9.19 -5.06
C ILE A 236 -6.44 -10.18 -4.68
N CYS A 237 -6.50 -11.30 -5.39
CA CYS A 237 -7.30 -12.46 -5.01
C CYS A 237 -6.54 -13.30 -3.98
N SER A 238 -7.25 -13.80 -2.97
CA SER A 238 -6.64 -14.52 -1.85
C SER A 238 -7.60 -15.53 -1.22
N ASP A 239 -7.07 -16.69 -0.86
CA ASP A 239 -7.81 -17.75 -0.16
C ASP A 239 -7.58 -17.58 1.35
N TYR A 240 -8.64 -17.31 2.12
CA TYR A 240 -8.55 -17.00 3.54
C TYR A 240 -9.67 -17.69 4.34
N SER A 241 -9.27 -18.51 5.33
CA SER A 241 -10.20 -19.24 6.21
C SER A 241 -11.28 -20.01 5.43
N SER A 242 -10.85 -20.76 4.40
CA SER A 242 -11.65 -21.44 3.36
C SER A 242 -12.41 -20.57 2.35
N TYR A 243 -12.49 -19.23 2.51
CA TYR A 243 -13.19 -18.35 1.57
C TYR A 243 -12.28 -17.80 0.47
N LYS A 244 -12.83 -17.55 -0.73
CA LYS A 244 -12.16 -16.81 -1.81
C LYS A 244 -12.52 -15.32 -1.72
N LEU A 245 -11.54 -14.50 -1.38
CA LEU A 245 -11.71 -13.07 -1.11
C LEU A 245 -10.85 -12.22 -2.05
N ALA A 246 -11.49 -11.25 -2.73
CA ALA A 246 -10.81 -10.19 -3.47
C ALA A 246 -10.67 -8.95 -2.56
N ARG A 247 -9.50 -8.31 -2.60
CA ARG A 247 -9.19 -7.10 -1.84
C ARG A 247 -8.33 -6.14 -2.67
N PHE A 248 -8.34 -4.85 -2.38
CA PHE A 248 -7.44 -3.91 -3.05
C PHE A 248 -5.99 -4.06 -2.58
N MET A 249 -5.04 -3.76 -3.47
CA MET A 249 -3.62 -3.73 -3.14
C MET A 249 -3.29 -2.50 -2.27
N ASP A 250 -3.06 -2.73 -0.98
CA ASP A 250 -2.72 -1.71 0.02
C ASP A 250 -1.32 -1.98 0.61
N LYS A 251 -0.42 -1.00 0.50
CA LYS A 251 0.97 -1.07 1.00
C LYS A 251 1.06 -1.25 2.51
N ASN A 252 0.03 -0.87 3.26
CA ASN A 252 0.01 -0.90 4.72
C ASN A 252 -0.37 -2.28 5.28
N ILE A 253 -0.88 -3.20 4.46
CA ILE A 253 -1.18 -4.58 4.86
C ILE A 253 0.11 -5.41 4.78
N SER A 254 1.02 -5.18 5.72
CA SER A 254 2.00 -6.22 6.08
C SER A 254 1.23 -7.48 6.52
N LEU A 255 1.68 -8.68 6.13
CA LEU A 255 0.97 -9.92 6.48
C LEU A 255 0.83 -10.15 8.01
N LEU A 256 1.59 -9.41 8.83
CA LEU A 256 1.48 -9.45 10.28
C LEU A 256 0.20 -8.80 10.83
N SER A 257 -0.45 -7.88 10.12
CA SER A 257 -1.75 -7.34 10.56
C SER A 257 -2.82 -8.43 10.59
N SER A 258 -2.79 -9.33 9.60
CA SER A 258 -3.56 -10.57 9.60
C SER A 258 -3.14 -11.44 10.80
N PHE A 259 -1.84 -11.68 10.96
CA PHE A 259 -1.28 -12.63 11.92
C PHE A 259 -1.54 -12.27 13.39
N LEU A 260 -1.57 -10.99 13.75
CA LEU A 260 -1.81 -10.54 15.13
C LEU A 260 -3.26 -10.71 15.59
N VAL A 261 -4.24 -10.67 14.67
CA VAL A 261 -5.66 -10.92 15.00
C VAL A 261 -5.89 -12.36 15.48
N PHE A 262 -5.15 -13.34 14.97
CA PHE A 262 -5.26 -14.75 15.39
C PHE A 262 -4.97 -14.95 16.89
N ILE A 263 -4.03 -14.18 17.46
CA ILE A 263 -3.64 -14.31 18.87
C ILE A 263 -4.74 -13.74 19.78
N GLY A 264 -5.35 -12.60 19.41
CA GLY A 264 -6.42 -11.97 20.19
C GLY A 264 -7.75 -12.74 20.14
N ALA A 265 -8.10 -13.30 18.97
CA ALA A 265 -9.40 -13.96 18.78
C ALA A 265 -9.53 -15.29 19.53
N GLY A 266 -8.43 -16.06 19.68
CA GLY A 266 -8.46 -17.37 20.33
C GLY A 266 -8.64 -17.34 21.85
N ALA A 267 -8.20 -16.27 22.53
CA ALA A 267 -8.20 -16.18 23.98
C ALA A 267 -9.44 -15.48 24.58
N GLY A 268 -10.10 -14.60 23.82
CA GLY A 268 -11.07 -13.63 24.36
C GLY A 268 -12.49 -14.13 24.67
N SER A 269 -12.72 -15.44 24.85
CA SER A 269 -14.08 -16.03 24.94
C SER A 269 -14.41 -16.75 26.25
N ILE A 270 -13.44 -16.93 27.16
CA ILE A 270 -13.62 -17.56 28.49
C ILE A 270 -12.91 -16.67 29.53
N PHE A 271 -13.32 -16.78 30.81
CA PHE A 271 -12.92 -15.97 31.96
C PHE A 271 -13.56 -14.57 32.06
N GLY A 272 -14.72 -14.53 32.72
CA GLY A 272 -15.10 -13.42 33.57
C GLY A 272 -14.94 -13.82 35.05
N SER A 273 -14.28 -12.96 35.83
CA SER A 273 -14.38 -12.81 37.30
C SER A 273 -14.48 -14.08 38.20
N ALA A 274 -13.35 -14.50 38.78
CA ALA A 274 -13.22 -14.86 40.20
C ALA A 274 -11.73 -14.96 40.58
N SER A 275 -11.42 -14.82 41.87
CA SER A 275 -10.04 -14.85 42.41
C SER A 275 -9.78 -16.10 43.25
N ILE A 276 -8.49 -16.45 43.40
CA ILE A 276 -7.92 -17.41 44.37
C ILE A 276 -8.18 -18.91 44.09
N GLY A 277 -7.09 -19.59 43.71
CA GLY A 277 -6.69 -20.89 44.28
C GLY A 277 -7.50 -22.14 43.94
N LEU A 278 -7.05 -22.89 42.94
CA LEU A 278 -7.18 -24.35 42.93
C LEU A 278 -6.08 -25.00 42.08
N ALA A 279 -5.36 -25.95 42.68
CA ALA A 279 -4.52 -26.91 41.99
C ALA A 279 -5.15 -28.30 42.17
N ASN A 280 -4.97 -29.19 41.18
CA ASN A 280 -5.61 -30.50 41.04
C ASN A 280 -7.11 -30.46 40.67
N LEU A 281 -7.60 -31.60 40.14
CA LEU A 281 -8.97 -31.92 39.66
C LEU A 281 -9.41 -31.17 38.38
N MET A 282 -10.03 -31.79 37.34
CA MET A 282 -10.36 -33.22 37.11
C MET A 282 -10.16 -33.69 35.65
N ILE A 283 -9.69 -34.93 35.56
CA ILE A 283 -10.00 -36.02 34.61
C ILE A 283 -10.48 -37.18 35.54
N PRO A 284 -11.29 -38.22 35.17
CA PRO A 284 -11.84 -38.66 33.87
C PRO A 284 -13.37 -38.95 33.83
N ILE A 285 -13.90 -39.28 32.63
CA ILE A 285 -14.60 -40.56 32.28
C ILE A 285 -14.38 -40.77 30.75
N GLY A 286 -14.06 -41.95 30.18
CA GLY A 286 -13.59 -43.20 30.78
C GLY A 286 -13.69 -44.44 29.84
N MET A 287 -12.53 -44.99 29.43
CA MET A 287 -12.24 -46.39 29.00
C MET A 287 -13.03 -46.99 27.79
N ILE A 288 -12.63 -48.06 27.10
CA ILE A 288 -11.54 -49.09 27.20
C ILE A 288 -10.97 -49.32 25.76
N VAL A 289 -10.06 -50.23 25.35
CA VAL A 289 -9.51 -51.53 25.82
C VAL A 289 -7.97 -51.57 25.59
N GLU A 290 -7.29 -52.70 25.84
CA GLU A 290 -5.85 -52.99 25.74
C GLU A 290 -5.42 -53.50 24.32
N ALA A 291 -4.19 -53.95 23.97
CA ALA A 291 -3.06 -54.45 24.77
C ALA A 291 -1.68 -54.43 24.05
N GLY A 292 -0.59 -54.67 24.82
CA GLY A 292 0.76 -55.05 24.36
C GLY A 292 1.69 -53.93 23.88
N GLY A 293 2.95 -53.77 24.31
CA GLY A 293 3.66 -54.43 25.42
C GLY A 293 4.48 -55.66 25.04
N ASP A 294 5.64 -55.48 24.38
CA ASP A 294 6.81 -56.41 24.43
C ASP A 294 8.04 -55.92 23.60
N ILE A 295 8.55 -54.70 23.82
CA ILE A 295 9.85 -54.25 23.23
C ILE A 295 10.64 -53.37 24.21
N LYS A 296 11.09 -53.94 25.33
CA LYS A 296 11.97 -53.23 26.28
C LYS A 296 13.22 -54.04 26.64
N ASP A 297 13.01 -55.26 27.13
CA ASP A 297 14.07 -56.02 27.79
C ASP A 297 15.10 -56.61 26.80
N MET A 298 14.76 -56.68 25.51
CA MET A 298 15.67 -57.14 24.45
C MET A 298 16.77 -56.13 24.09
N VAL A 299 16.58 -54.83 24.39
CA VAL A 299 17.57 -53.77 24.07
C VAL A 299 18.62 -53.62 25.17
N GLU A 300 18.21 -53.81 26.43
CA GLU A 300 19.07 -53.53 27.60
C GLU A 300 20.19 -54.57 27.80
N VAL A 301 20.06 -55.75 27.18
CA VAL A 301 21.09 -56.80 27.15
C VAL A 301 22.22 -56.49 26.14
N SER A 302 21.90 -55.92 24.97
CA SER A 302 22.91 -55.65 23.93
C SER A 302 23.88 -54.52 24.29
N LEU A 303 23.48 -53.58 25.13
CA LEU A 303 24.27 -52.37 25.42
C LEU A 303 25.34 -52.53 26.51
N LYS A 304 25.46 -53.70 27.15
CA LYS A 304 26.46 -53.96 28.22
C LYS A 304 27.75 -54.64 27.74
N ALA A 305 27.90 -54.92 26.44
CA ALA A 305 28.99 -55.75 25.91
C ALA A 305 29.85 -55.05 24.83
N ARG A 306 30.69 -54.08 25.24
CA ARG A 306 32.05 -53.79 24.69
C ARG A 306 32.69 -52.58 25.37
N GLN A 307 33.80 -52.81 26.08
CA GLN A 307 34.79 -51.78 26.43
C GLN A 307 36.16 -52.25 25.93
N ALA A 308 36.91 -51.36 25.27
CA ALA A 308 38.34 -51.53 24.97
C ALA A 308 38.97 -50.14 24.73
N PRO A 309 39.99 -49.72 25.50
CA PRO A 309 40.60 -48.40 25.36
C PRO A 309 41.96 -48.44 24.63
N VAL A 310 42.20 -47.49 23.73
CA VAL A 310 43.52 -47.12 23.18
C VAL A 310 43.52 -45.60 22.85
N PRO A 311 44.69 -44.94 22.68
CA PRO A 311 44.90 -43.66 23.37
C PRO A 311 44.80 -42.42 22.46
N GLY A 312 44.83 -41.25 23.10
CA GLY A 312 44.57 -39.97 22.45
C GLY A 312 45.69 -39.45 21.55
N ALA A 313 45.31 -39.02 20.35
CA ALA A 313 45.99 -37.99 19.59
C ALA A 313 44.99 -36.84 19.36
N ILE A 314 45.36 -35.61 19.75
CA ILE A 314 44.49 -34.43 19.54
C ILE A 314 44.74 -33.91 18.12
N ILE A 315 43.94 -34.40 17.16
CA ILE A 315 43.84 -33.81 15.82
C ILE A 315 42.78 -32.72 15.86
N ASN A 316 43.14 -31.50 15.43
CA ASN A 316 42.23 -30.36 15.42
C ASN A 316 41.54 -30.27 14.04
N ILE A 317 40.32 -30.82 13.93
CA ILE A 317 39.63 -31.09 12.65
C ILE A 317 38.80 -29.88 12.15
N HIS A 318 38.93 -28.71 12.78
CA HIS A 318 38.27 -27.47 12.34
C HIS A 318 38.99 -26.79 11.15
N SER A 319 38.85 -27.38 9.97
CA SER A 319 39.02 -26.69 8.66
C SER A 319 38.53 -27.55 7.49
N GLU A 320 39.34 -28.53 7.06
CA GLU A 320 39.42 -29.01 5.67
C GLU A 320 38.10 -29.44 5.01
N VAL A 321 37.19 -30.10 5.74
CA VAL A 321 35.91 -30.59 5.16
C VAL A 321 34.85 -29.49 5.10
N SER A 322 34.81 -28.59 6.09
CA SER A 322 34.00 -27.35 6.03
C SER A 322 34.47 -26.52 4.84
N ASP A 323 35.78 -26.34 4.76
CA ASP A 323 36.38 -25.36 3.87
C ASP A 323 36.43 -25.91 2.44
N GLY A 324 36.54 -27.22 2.25
CA GLY A 324 36.34 -27.88 0.96
C GLY A 324 34.90 -27.75 0.42
N TRP A 325 33.88 -27.75 1.28
CA TRP A 325 32.49 -27.53 0.86
C TRP A 325 32.20 -26.03 0.61
N LYS A 326 32.67 -25.16 1.51
CA LYS A 326 32.58 -23.70 1.35
C LYS A 326 33.33 -23.22 0.11
N ALA A 327 34.59 -23.61 -0.08
CA ALA A 327 35.38 -23.26 -1.27
C ALA A 327 34.92 -23.97 -2.55
N ARG A 328 33.98 -24.93 -2.48
CA ARG A 328 33.23 -25.39 -3.66
C ARG A 328 32.06 -24.46 -3.96
N ILE A 329 31.25 -24.12 -2.95
CA ILE A 329 30.14 -23.17 -3.09
C ILE A 329 30.64 -21.79 -3.54
N PHE A 330 31.74 -21.28 -2.97
CA PHE A 330 32.36 -20.01 -3.39
C PHE A 330 32.92 -20.08 -4.81
N ARG A 331 33.61 -21.16 -5.24
CA ARG A 331 34.00 -21.31 -6.65
C ARG A 331 32.81 -21.42 -7.60
N ASP A 332 31.75 -22.14 -7.20
CA ASP A 332 30.51 -22.25 -7.98
C ASP A 332 29.73 -20.90 -8.04
N ILE A 333 30.04 -19.93 -7.16
CA ILE A 333 29.56 -18.54 -7.21
C ILE A 333 30.49 -17.70 -8.10
N GLU A 334 31.80 -17.71 -7.85
CA GLU A 334 32.82 -16.95 -8.59
C GLU A 334 32.81 -17.30 -10.09
N ALA A 335 32.78 -18.59 -10.43
CA ALA A 335 32.71 -19.07 -11.81
C ALA A 335 31.36 -18.78 -12.52
N ASN A 336 30.36 -18.24 -11.80
CA ASN A 336 29.09 -17.75 -12.34
C ASN A 336 28.94 -16.22 -12.15
N THR A 337 29.99 -15.53 -11.69
CA THR A 337 29.98 -14.08 -11.45
C THR A 337 31.16 -13.44 -12.17
N GLU A 338 30.97 -13.11 -13.44
CA GLU A 338 31.85 -12.14 -14.12
C GLU A 338 31.70 -10.78 -13.43
N VAL A 339 32.56 -10.51 -12.45
CA VAL A 339 32.66 -9.21 -11.78
C VAL A 339 33.32 -8.24 -12.75
N VAL A 340 32.48 -7.58 -13.56
CA VAL A 340 32.90 -6.45 -14.40
C VAL A 340 33.33 -5.30 -13.48
N THR A 341 34.63 -5.21 -13.22
CA THR A 341 35.25 -4.03 -12.61
C THR A 341 35.20 -2.89 -13.63
N PHE A 342 34.40 -1.86 -13.36
CA PHE A 342 34.18 -0.72 -14.25
C PHE A 342 35.42 0.17 -14.40
N SER A 343 36.30 -0.13 -15.34
CA SER A 343 37.32 0.82 -15.81
C SER A 343 37.93 0.46 -17.18
N ASP A 344 37.12 0.35 -18.23
CA ASP A 344 37.57 0.79 -19.57
C ASP A 344 36.40 1.00 -20.55
N SER A 345 36.61 1.86 -21.55
CA SER A 345 35.55 2.28 -22.48
C SER A 345 35.97 2.11 -23.94
N ASN A 346 35.80 0.90 -24.51
CA ASN A 346 35.72 0.65 -25.97
C ASN A 346 35.44 -0.83 -26.33
N ILE A 347 34.47 -1.07 -27.25
CA ILE A 347 34.31 -2.28 -28.11
C ILE A 347 33.89 -3.60 -27.40
N PRO A 348 33.00 -4.45 -27.97
CA PRO A 348 31.74 -4.24 -28.70
C PRO A 348 30.52 -4.93 -28.01
N GLN A 349 29.29 -4.79 -28.54
CA GLN A 349 28.11 -5.51 -28.00
C GLN A 349 27.88 -6.91 -28.62
N PRO A 350 27.25 -7.87 -27.89
CA PRO A 350 26.81 -9.17 -28.44
C PRO A 350 25.59 -9.07 -29.38
N SER A 351 25.27 -10.20 -30.02
CA SER A 351 24.28 -10.33 -31.12
C SER A 351 22.83 -10.01 -30.75
N GLN A 352 22.11 -9.35 -31.67
CA GLN A 352 20.79 -8.72 -31.45
C GLN A 352 19.58 -9.68 -31.32
N GLU A 353 19.71 -10.97 -31.66
CA GLU A 353 18.55 -11.84 -31.91
C GLU A 353 17.61 -12.02 -30.71
N LEU A 354 18.11 -12.05 -29.48
CA LEU A 354 17.27 -12.26 -28.27
C LEU A 354 16.58 -10.98 -27.74
N VAL A 355 16.95 -9.80 -28.23
CA VAL A 355 16.34 -8.52 -27.82
C VAL A 355 15.14 -8.17 -28.70
N THR A 356 15.14 -8.64 -29.95
CA THR A 356 14.12 -8.30 -30.95
C THR A 356 12.72 -8.75 -30.53
N GLU A 357 12.50 -10.02 -30.15
CA GLU A 357 11.17 -10.55 -29.79
C GLU A 357 10.46 -9.75 -28.69
N VAL A 358 11.19 -9.33 -27.64
CA VAL A 358 10.63 -8.54 -26.53
C VAL A 358 10.33 -7.10 -26.98
N SER A 359 11.14 -6.55 -27.89
CA SER A 359 10.95 -5.21 -28.45
C SER A 359 9.78 -5.13 -29.44
N GLU A 360 9.52 -6.18 -30.21
CA GLU A 360 8.46 -6.19 -31.23
C GLU A 360 7.07 -6.31 -30.59
N ALA A 361 6.90 -7.17 -29.58
CA ALA A 361 5.68 -7.19 -28.77
C ALA A 361 5.39 -5.81 -28.13
N SER A 362 6.44 -5.11 -27.66
CA SER A 362 6.34 -3.76 -27.10
C SER A 362 5.98 -2.70 -28.15
N ARG A 363 6.43 -2.86 -29.40
CA ARG A 363 6.05 -1.99 -30.53
C ARG A 363 4.61 -2.19 -30.95
N THR A 364 4.12 -3.44 -31.04
CA THR A 364 2.76 -3.72 -31.53
C THR A 364 1.66 -3.03 -30.70
N ASP A 365 1.81 -2.95 -29.37
CA ASP A 365 0.87 -2.20 -28.53
C ASP A 365 0.95 -0.67 -28.78
N PHE A 366 2.15 -0.14 -29.01
CA PHE A 366 2.35 1.29 -29.28
C PHE A 366 1.84 1.68 -30.68
N ASP A 367 2.02 0.82 -31.68
CA ASP A 367 1.50 1.02 -33.04
C ASP A 367 -0.02 0.89 -33.08
N VAL A 368 -0.63 -0.02 -32.31
CA VAL A 368 -2.08 -0.10 -32.14
C VAL A 368 -2.66 1.14 -31.44
N ILE A 369 -2.01 1.63 -30.38
CA ILE A 369 -2.40 2.90 -29.72
C ILE A 369 -2.26 4.09 -30.69
N THR A 370 -1.15 4.16 -31.44
CA THR A 370 -0.90 5.23 -32.42
C THR A 370 -1.95 5.18 -33.54
N ALA A 371 -2.25 4.01 -34.10
CA ALA A 371 -3.31 3.83 -35.09
C ALA A 371 -4.70 4.22 -34.55
N TYR A 372 -5.02 3.83 -33.31
CA TYR A 372 -6.29 4.19 -32.67
C TYR A 372 -6.43 5.71 -32.44
N ILE A 373 -5.34 6.39 -32.05
CA ILE A 373 -5.30 7.85 -31.91
C ILE A 373 -5.45 8.50 -33.29
N THR A 374 -4.71 8.04 -34.31
CA THR A 374 -4.82 8.54 -35.69
C THR A 374 -6.23 8.39 -36.24
N ASP A 375 -6.86 7.22 -36.08
CA ASP A 375 -8.22 6.99 -36.57
C ASP A 375 -9.26 7.77 -35.76
N THR A 376 -9.07 7.96 -34.44
CA THR A 376 -9.90 8.86 -33.63
C THR A 376 -9.83 10.31 -34.12
N HIS A 377 -8.63 10.82 -34.41
CA HIS A 377 -8.46 12.14 -35.04
C HIS A 377 -9.12 12.20 -36.43
N ARG A 378 -9.05 11.13 -37.21
CA ARG A 378 -9.69 10.99 -38.53
C ARG A 378 -11.22 10.95 -38.45
N MET A 379 -11.79 10.38 -37.39
CA MET A 379 -13.23 10.40 -37.13
C MET A 379 -13.72 11.79 -36.66
N ILE A 380 -12.89 12.54 -35.93
CA ILE A 380 -13.17 13.92 -35.53
C ILE A 380 -13.13 14.86 -36.75
N GLN A 381 -12.26 14.61 -37.73
CA GLN A 381 -12.19 15.37 -38.99
C GLN A 381 -13.15 14.83 -40.06
N LYS A 382 -14.46 15.05 -39.88
CA LYS A 382 -15.47 14.99 -40.96
C LYS A 382 -15.82 16.39 -41.49
N PRO A 383 -15.13 16.92 -42.51
CA PRO A 383 -15.55 18.14 -43.20
C PRO A 383 -16.79 17.86 -44.07
N GLY A 384 -17.88 18.59 -43.79
CA GLY A 384 -19.16 18.49 -44.50
C GLY A 384 -19.61 19.80 -45.16
N ILE A 385 -18.68 20.71 -45.45
CA ILE A 385 -18.94 21.99 -46.11
C ILE A 385 -17.90 22.18 -47.22
N HIS A 386 -18.37 22.48 -48.44
CA HIS A 386 -17.50 22.80 -49.56
C HIS A 386 -16.91 24.21 -49.45
N PHE A 387 -15.62 24.33 -49.69
CA PHE A 387 -15.03 25.49 -50.33
C PHE A 387 -14.24 25.04 -51.57
N MET A 388 -14.11 25.94 -52.55
CA MET A 388 -13.49 25.64 -53.83
C MET A 388 -11.96 25.53 -53.70
N ARG A 389 -11.32 24.86 -54.66
CA ARG A 389 -9.89 25.11 -54.94
C ARG A 389 -9.75 26.51 -55.50
N ASP A 390 -8.67 27.19 -55.15
CA ASP A 390 -7.61 27.54 -56.12
C ASP A 390 -6.42 28.22 -55.43
N THR A 391 -5.38 28.46 -56.23
CA THR A 391 -4.08 29.10 -55.91
C THR A 391 -3.07 28.27 -55.11
N GLU A 392 -1.82 28.37 -55.56
CA GLU A 392 -0.65 27.67 -55.07
C GLU A 392 0.08 28.54 -54.05
N PHE A 393 0.63 27.95 -52.98
CA PHE A 393 1.61 28.63 -52.14
C PHE A 393 2.68 27.65 -51.64
N ALA A 394 3.92 27.84 -52.11
CA ALA A 394 5.08 27.09 -51.67
C ALA A 394 5.56 27.60 -50.29
N GLY A 395 4.94 27.12 -49.22
CA GLY A 395 5.34 27.42 -47.84
C GLY A 395 6.56 26.62 -47.39
N VAL A 396 7.61 27.30 -46.91
CA VAL A 396 8.82 26.65 -46.38
C VAL A 396 8.51 25.91 -45.08
N ASN A 397 9.02 24.68 -44.93
CA ASN A 397 8.82 23.81 -43.77
C ASN A 397 9.60 24.30 -42.52
N MET A 398 9.13 25.38 -41.89
CA MET A 398 9.77 25.96 -40.69
C MET A 398 9.30 25.36 -39.36
N SER A 399 8.09 24.76 -39.28
CA SER A 399 7.55 24.27 -38.00
C SER A 399 8.37 23.14 -37.38
N GLN A 400 8.80 22.17 -38.19
CA GLN A 400 9.58 21.03 -37.70
C GLN A 400 10.96 21.44 -37.16
N ASN A 401 11.59 22.46 -37.75
CA ASN A 401 12.87 22.99 -37.25
C ASN A 401 12.70 23.73 -35.92
N ASN A 402 11.56 24.39 -35.69
CA ASN A 402 11.27 24.99 -34.39
C ASN A 402 11.04 23.93 -33.30
N GLU A 403 10.24 22.88 -33.55
CA GLU A 403 10.09 21.78 -32.56
C GLU A 403 11.43 21.08 -32.23
N ILE A 404 12.30 20.89 -33.23
CA ILE A 404 13.63 20.27 -33.03
C ILE A 404 14.56 21.21 -32.24
N ASN A 405 14.50 22.51 -32.47
CA ASN A 405 15.29 23.48 -31.70
C ASN A 405 14.75 23.66 -30.28
N GLU A 406 13.43 23.75 -30.08
CA GLU A 406 12.81 23.78 -28.75
C GLU A 406 13.19 22.53 -27.94
N ARG A 407 13.20 21.33 -28.54
CA ARG A 407 13.70 20.13 -27.86
C ARG A 407 15.18 20.22 -27.51
N ARG A 408 16.04 20.70 -28.43
CA ARG A 408 17.49 20.82 -28.18
C ARG A 408 17.86 21.90 -27.17
N ASP A 409 17.06 22.96 -27.09
CA ASP A 409 17.26 24.04 -26.13
C ASP A 409 16.68 23.66 -24.76
N LEU A 410 15.61 22.85 -24.71
CA LEU A 410 15.19 22.13 -23.50
C LEU A 410 16.27 21.15 -23.03
N GLU A 411 16.82 20.30 -23.91
CA GLU A 411 17.91 19.35 -23.59
C GLU A 411 19.15 20.10 -23.04
N ARG A 412 19.52 21.27 -23.58
CA ARG A 412 20.58 22.11 -23.00
C ARG A 412 20.21 22.80 -21.67
N GLN A 413 18.92 23.05 -21.41
CA GLN A 413 18.42 23.49 -20.10
C GLN A 413 18.27 22.33 -19.09
N GLU A 414 18.52 21.08 -19.50
CA GLU A 414 18.56 19.90 -18.62
C GLU A 414 19.96 19.57 -18.10
N GLU A 415 21.02 20.13 -18.69
CA GLU A 415 22.41 20.06 -18.19
C GLU A 415 22.71 21.10 -17.09
N GLN A 416 21.83 22.09 -16.89
CA GLN A 416 21.99 23.07 -15.80
C GLN A 416 21.55 22.48 -14.46
N GLU A 417 22.33 22.76 -13.42
CA GLU A 417 21.95 22.44 -12.03
C GLU A 417 20.58 23.05 -11.71
N TYR A 418 19.75 22.31 -10.98
CA TYR A 418 18.40 22.74 -10.62
C TYR A 418 18.23 22.58 -9.10
N SER A 419 18.39 23.71 -8.41
CA SER A 419 18.55 23.80 -6.97
C SER A 419 17.25 23.68 -6.18
N THR A 420 17.37 23.51 -4.85
CA THR A 420 16.22 23.51 -3.94
C THR A 420 15.46 24.85 -3.97
N LEU A 421 16.16 25.98 -4.10
CA LEU A 421 15.51 27.30 -4.17
C LEU A 421 14.73 27.49 -5.48
N GLU A 422 15.30 27.08 -6.61
CA GLU A 422 14.60 27.14 -7.91
C GLU A 422 13.38 26.22 -7.90
N LEU A 423 13.47 25.00 -7.34
CA LEU A 423 12.29 24.15 -7.17
C LEU A 423 11.24 24.82 -6.26
N ILE A 424 11.63 25.42 -5.13
CA ILE A 424 10.70 26.14 -4.24
C ILE A 424 9.98 27.27 -4.99
N ASP A 425 10.71 28.02 -5.82
CA ASP A 425 10.18 29.17 -6.55
C ASP A 425 9.32 28.76 -7.77
N ASP A 426 9.74 27.76 -8.55
CA ASP A 426 8.94 27.16 -9.65
C ASP A 426 7.62 26.57 -9.12
N LEU A 427 7.67 25.82 -8.01
CA LEU A 427 6.48 25.32 -7.33
C LEU A 427 5.59 26.49 -6.91
N ARG A 428 6.15 27.50 -6.26
CA ARG A 428 5.43 28.68 -5.74
C ARG A 428 4.75 29.47 -6.88
N GLU A 429 5.41 29.66 -8.01
CA GLU A 429 4.86 30.40 -9.16
C GLU A 429 3.83 29.60 -9.95
N GLU A 430 4.04 28.29 -10.13
CA GLU A 430 3.08 27.44 -10.84
C GLU A 430 1.79 27.24 -10.01
N LEU A 431 1.91 27.11 -8.69
CA LEU A 431 0.76 27.11 -7.78
C LEU A 431 -0.02 28.43 -7.84
N GLN A 432 0.66 29.58 -7.92
CA GLN A 432 0.02 30.90 -8.04
C GLN A 432 -0.85 31.06 -9.30
N LYS A 433 -0.61 30.28 -10.35
CA LYS A 433 -1.45 30.26 -11.57
C LYS A 433 -2.80 29.58 -11.35
N GLN A 434 -3.07 29.04 -10.15
CA GLN A 434 -4.33 28.39 -9.76
C GLN A 434 -4.99 29.05 -8.53
N PRO A 435 -5.30 30.37 -8.57
CA PRO A 435 -5.82 31.09 -7.41
C PRO A 435 -7.16 30.56 -6.88
N GLY A 436 -7.99 29.93 -7.73
CA GLY A 436 -9.21 29.24 -7.30
C GLY A 436 -8.94 28.07 -6.36
N VAL A 437 -8.04 27.15 -6.74
CA VAL A 437 -7.70 25.96 -5.91
C VAL A 437 -6.98 26.39 -4.63
N LEU A 438 -6.09 27.39 -4.72
CA LEU A 438 -5.45 27.98 -3.53
C LEU A 438 -6.46 28.62 -2.57
N ALA A 439 -7.55 29.21 -3.06
CA ALA A 439 -8.60 29.79 -2.24
C ALA A 439 -9.51 28.73 -1.58
N GLU A 440 -9.59 27.52 -2.14
CA GLU A 440 -10.26 26.37 -1.54
C GLU A 440 -9.37 25.67 -0.49
N MET A 441 -8.06 25.57 -0.74
CA MET A 441 -7.08 25.05 0.22
C MET A 441 -6.84 25.99 1.41
N PHE A 442 -6.94 27.31 1.20
CA PHE A 442 -6.60 28.35 2.17
C PHE A 442 -7.68 29.46 2.23
N PRO A 443 -8.92 29.13 2.65
CA PRO A 443 -10.06 30.06 2.60
C PRO A 443 -9.89 31.30 3.49
N GLU A 444 -9.04 31.25 4.52
CA GLU A 444 -8.69 32.41 5.35
C GLU A 444 -7.98 33.52 4.57
N ARG A 445 -7.30 33.21 3.46
CA ARG A 445 -6.66 34.22 2.58
C ARG A 445 -7.69 35.18 1.99
N LEU A 446 -8.89 34.69 1.70
CA LEU A 446 -10.01 35.49 1.22
C LEU A 446 -10.48 36.50 2.29
N LEU A 447 -10.48 36.11 3.57
CA LEU A 447 -10.78 36.98 4.70
C LEU A 447 -9.69 38.04 4.91
N HIS A 448 -8.43 37.68 4.68
CA HIS A 448 -7.28 38.58 4.75
C HIS A 448 -7.14 39.55 3.56
N SER A 449 -7.91 39.37 2.47
CA SER A 449 -8.08 40.40 1.46
C SER A 449 -8.56 41.69 2.15
N THR A 450 -7.71 42.72 2.21
CA THR A 450 -8.03 43.90 3.03
C THR A 450 -9.20 44.67 2.43
N GLY A 451 -9.92 45.44 3.25
CA GLY A 451 -10.93 46.37 2.72
C GLY A 451 -10.33 47.38 1.72
N VAL A 452 -9.03 47.64 1.84
CA VAL A 452 -8.23 48.50 0.96
C VAL A 452 -8.17 47.95 -0.46
N TYR A 453 -7.77 46.68 -0.67
CA TYR A 453 -7.61 46.13 -2.02
C TYR A 453 -8.89 46.18 -2.86
N LEU A 454 -10.05 45.81 -2.30
CA LEU A 454 -11.34 45.97 -3.02
C LEU A 454 -11.71 47.45 -3.24
N SER A 455 -11.35 48.35 -2.33
CA SER A 455 -11.63 49.79 -2.48
C SER A 455 -10.73 50.44 -3.55
N GLN A 456 -9.48 49.98 -3.66
CA GLN A 456 -8.56 50.31 -4.75
C GLN A 456 -9.06 49.72 -6.07
N PHE A 457 -9.35 48.42 -6.14
CA PHE A 457 -9.90 47.78 -7.34
C PHE A 457 -11.16 48.50 -7.84
N TRP A 458 -12.08 48.91 -6.95
CA TRP A 458 -13.30 49.61 -7.37
C TRP A 458 -13.08 51.08 -7.73
N LYS A 459 -12.44 51.88 -6.88
CA LYS A 459 -12.39 53.35 -7.04
C LYS A 459 -11.03 53.99 -6.74
N ASP A 460 -9.98 53.18 -6.76
CA ASP A 460 -8.59 53.61 -6.62
C ASP A 460 -8.39 54.48 -5.34
N ASN A 461 -9.13 54.10 -4.28
CA ASN A 461 -9.25 54.83 -3.01
C ASN A 461 -9.48 53.85 -1.85
N ASP A 462 -8.49 53.70 -0.97
CA ASP A 462 -8.44 52.75 0.17
C ASP A 462 -9.66 52.75 1.11
N GLY A 463 -10.40 53.86 1.18
CA GLY A 463 -11.50 54.06 2.13
C GLY A 463 -12.87 53.62 1.65
N PHE A 464 -13.09 53.42 0.34
CA PHE A 464 -14.44 53.35 -0.25
C PHE A 464 -15.35 52.28 0.38
N ILE A 465 -14.91 51.02 0.43
CA ILE A 465 -15.70 49.92 1.02
C ILE A 465 -15.86 50.09 2.52
N ARG A 466 -14.77 50.47 3.22
CA ARG A 466 -14.80 50.69 4.68
C ARG A 466 -15.85 51.74 5.04
N TYR A 467 -15.97 52.80 4.25
CA TYR A 467 -16.94 53.88 4.44
C TYR A 467 -18.38 53.45 4.12
N ALA A 468 -18.60 52.70 3.04
CA ALA A 468 -19.94 52.17 2.69
C ALA A 468 -20.46 51.18 3.74
N VAL A 469 -19.63 50.22 4.16
CA VAL A 469 -19.92 49.26 5.24
C VAL A 469 -20.18 49.97 6.58
N TYR A 470 -19.43 51.04 6.88
CA TYR A 470 -19.67 51.88 8.06
C TYR A 470 -21.02 52.60 8.01
N ARG A 471 -21.35 53.26 6.88
CA ARG A 471 -22.64 53.96 6.69
C ARG A 471 -23.83 53.03 6.84
N ALA A 472 -23.75 51.81 6.28
CA ALA A 472 -24.78 50.79 6.41
C ALA A 472 -25.01 50.36 7.88
N ARG A 473 -23.93 50.23 8.67
CA ARG A 473 -24.01 49.87 10.10
C ARG A 473 -24.48 50.99 11.02
N LYS A 474 -24.29 52.26 10.66
CA LYS A 474 -24.45 53.39 11.61
C LYS A 474 -25.44 54.49 11.22
N ILE A 475 -25.76 54.66 9.93
CA ILE A 475 -26.58 55.79 9.46
C ILE A 475 -27.87 55.32 8.82
N LYS A 476 -27.80 54.31 7.93
CA LYS A 476 -28.99 53.81 7.23
C LYS A 476 -28.76 52.35 6.80
N PRO A 477 -29.49 51.37 7.35
CA PRO A 477 -29.40 49.97 6.92
C PRO A 477 -29.71 49.79 5.42
N THR A 478 -30.63 50.59 4.87
CA THR A 478 -30.94 50.66 3.44
C THR A 478 -29.96 51.53 2.63
N HIS A 479 -28.67 51.48 2.97
CA HIS A 479 -27.61 52.11 2.17
C HIS A 479 -27.09 51.14 1.12
N SER A 480 -27.52 51.33 -0.13
CA SER A 480 -27.01 50.62 -1.30
C SER A 480 -25.90 51.41 -2.03
N PHE A 481 -25.05 50.68 -2.77
CA PHE A 481 -24.18 51.28 -3.78
C PHE A 481 -25.01 51.84 -4.95
N LYS A 482 -24.56 52.92 -5.58
CA LYS A 482 -25.26 53.51 -6.73
C LYS A 482 -25.12 52.59 -7.94
N GLN A 483 -26.18 52.41 -8.74
CA GLN A 483 -26.15 51.54 -9.92
C GLN A 483 -25.02 51.90 -10.90
N LYS A 484 -24.68 53.19 -11.08
CA LYS A 484 -23.52 53.61 -11.89
C LYS A 484 -22.17 53.12 -11.35
N ASP A 485 -22.05 52.97 -10.03
CA ASP A 485 -20.83 52.50 -9.38
C ASP A 485 -20.70 50.97 -9.54
N LEU A 486 -21.82 50.25 -9.52
CA LEU A 486 -21.90 48.80 -9.81
C LEU A 486 -21.64 48.50 -11.29
N ALA A 487 -22.16 49.32 -12.20
CA ALA A 487 -21.88 49.22 -13.63
C ALA A 487 -20.38 49.39 -13.93
N PHE A 488 -19.74 50.40 -13.32
CA PHE A 488 -18.29 50.59 -13.41
C PHE A 488 -17.50 49.39 -12.85
N LEU A 489 -17.91 48.84 -11.71
CA LEU A 489 -17.25 47.65 -11.15
C LEU A 489 -17.39 46.43 -12.08
N LYS A 490 -18.55 46.25 -12.71
CA LYS A 490 -18.82 45.17 -13.67
C LYS A 490 -17.95 45.32 -14.92
N GLU A 491 -17.79 46.54 -15.42
CA GLU A 491 -16.89 46.86 -16.55
C GLU A 491 -15.41 46.64 -16.17
N LYS A 492 -14.93 47.17 -15.04
CA LYS A 492 -13.54 46.99 -14.57
C LYS A 492 -13.23 45.51 -14.29
N SER A 493 -14.20 44.73 -13.78
CA SER A 493 -14.08 43.27 -13.62
C SER A 493 -13.93 42.54 -14.96
N LEU A 494 -14.82 42.80 -15.92
CA LEU A 494 -14.73 42.24 -17.28
C LEU A 494 -13.42 42.60 -17.98
N LYS A 495 -12.98 43.85 -17.85
CA LYS A 495 -11.76 44.36 -18.49
C LYS A 495 -10.49 43.78 -17.89
N THR A 496 -10.43 43.53 -16.58
CA THR A 496 -9.25 42.98 -15.91
C THR A 496 -9.18 41.45 -16.01
N PHE A 497 -10.29 40.73 -15.85
CA PHE A 497 -10.28 39.27 -15.69
C PHE A 497 -10.94 38.49 -16.85
N GLY A 498 -11.50 39.17 -17.85
CA GLY A 498 -12.11 38.53 -19.02
C GLY A 498 -13.22 37.54 -18.64
N THR A 499 -13.09 36.29 -19.08
CA THR A 499 -14.01 35.19 -18.72
C THR A 499 -13.94 34.79 -17.24
N GLY A 500 -12.82 35.04 -16.56
CA GLY A 500 -12.71 34.85 -15.11
C GLY A 500 -13.65 35.77 -14.31
N ALA A 501 -14.09 36.89 -14.89
CA ALA A 501 -14.99 37.83 -14.22
C ALA A 501 -16.42 37.28 -13.97
N LEU A 502 -16.80 36.11 -14.50
CA LEU A 502 -18.19 35.61 -14.44
C LEU A 502 -18.76 35.51 -13.02
N GLY A 503 -17.97 35.05 -12.04
CA GLY A 503 -18.40 35.03 -10.64
C GLY A 503 -18.63 36.43 -10.06
N LEU A 504 -17.71 37.37 -10.31
CA LEU A 504 -17.84 38.78 -9.93
C LEU A 504 -19.10 39.43 -10.54
N ILE A 505 -19.35 39.15 -11.82
CA ILE A 505 -20.52 39.64 -12.55
C ILE A 505 -21.82 39.10 -11.95
N HIS A 506 -21.85 37.80 -11.59
CA HIS A 506 -23.00 37.19 -10.93
C HIS A 506 -23.27 37.85 -9.58
N ILE A 507 -22.25 38.00 -8.73
CA ILE A 507 -22.36 38.63 -7.39
C ILE A 507 -22.83 40.10 -7.48
N ILE A 508 -22.34 40.88 -8.45
CA ILE A 508 -22.87 42.22 -8.74
C ILE A 508 -24.34 42.14 -9.14
N THR A 509 -24.73 41.17 -9.97
CA THR A 509 -26.10 41.05 -10.50
C THR A 509 -27.10 40.63 -9.40
N GLU A 510 -26.74 39.70 -8.52
CA GLU A 510 -27.55 39.31 -7.35
C GLU A 510 -27.73 40.49 -6.36
N TYR A 511 -26.67 41.26 -6.11
CA TYR A 511 -26.73 42.49 -5.30
C TYR A 511 -27.59 43.58 -5.96
N SER A 512 -27.42 43.81 -7.27
CA SER A 512 -28.27 44.71 -8.06
C SER A 512 -29.74 44.28 -8.10
N SER A 513 -30.05 43.02 -7.78
CA SER A 513 -31.40 42.45 -7.67
C SER A 513 -31.92 42.38 -6.24
N GLU A 514 -31.26 43.07 -5.29
CA GLU A 514 -31.59 43.13 -3.85
C GLU A 514 -31.57 41.77 -3.12
N ARG A 515 -30.96 40.73 -3.73
CA ARG A 515 -30.85 39.38 -3.13
C ARG A 515 -29.68 39.22 -2.14
N LEU A 516 -28.72 40.14 -2.17
CA LEU A 516 -27.60 40.20 -1.23
C LEU A 516 -27.66 41.52 -0.46
N THR A 517 -27.44 41.49 0.86
CA THR A 517 -27.14 42.71 1.61
C THR A 517 -25.76 43.26 1.23
N ILE A 518 -25.48 44.52 1.60
CA ILE A 518 -24.16 45.12 1.40
C ILE A 518 -23.03 44.37 2.12
N PHE A 519 -23.33 43.64 3.21
CA PHE A 519 -22.33 42.85 3.93
C PHE A 519 -22.01 41.53 3.23
N GLU A 520 -23.03 40.84 2.72
CA GLU A 520 -22.87 39.61 1.93
C GLU A 520 -22.20 39.92 0.59
N PHE A 521 -22.67 40.95 -0.13
CA PHE A 521 -22.03 41.38 -1.38
C PHE A 521 -20.55 41.73 -1.19
N VAL A 522 -20.18 42.50 -0.15
CA VAL A 522 -18.76 42.82 0.13
C VAL A 522 -17.97 41.58 0.56
N LYS A 523 -18.58 40.59 1.22
CA LYS A 523 -17.95 39.31 1.58
C LYS A 523 -17.73 38.44 0.34
N GLU A 524 -18.78 38.12 -0.41
CA GLU A 524 -18.67 37.24 -1.56
C GLU A 524 -17.88 37.86 -2.70
N PHE A 525 -18.01 39.17 -2.96
CA PHE A 525 -17.21 39.83 -3.98
C PHE A 525 -15.72 39.84 -3.62
N LYS A 526 -15.36 39.95 -2.34
CA LYS A 526 -13.97 39.76 -1.89
C LYS A 526 -13.49 38.33 -2.10
N ASN A 527 -14.29 37.35 -1.69
CA ASN A 527 -13.99 35.94 -1.83
C ASN A 527 -13.70 35.60 -3.30
N GLU A 528 -14.59 36.01 -4.19
CA GLU A 528 -14.48 35.76 -5.61
C GLU A 528 -13.36 36.59 -6.28
N LEU A 529 -13.14 37.84 -5.84
CA LEU A 529 -12.03 38.66 -6.36
C LEU A 529 -10.68 38.03 -6.01
N GLY A 530 -10.54 37.46 -4.82
CA GLY A 530 -9.34 36.72 -4.41
C GLY A 530 -9.10 35.44 -5.23
N LYS A 531 -10.16 34.76 -5.67
CA LYS A 531 -10.04 33.59 -6.58
C LYS A 531 -9.59 33.95 -7.99
N VAL A 532 -9.82 35.17 -8.46
CA VAL A 532 -9.59 35.54 -9.89
C VAL A 532 -8.46 36.54 -10.11
N SER A 533 -7.97 37.23 -9.08
CA SER A 533 -6.93 38.25 -9.25
C SER A 533 -5.52 37.70 -9.42
N GLY A 534 -5.21 36.51 -8.88
CA GLY A 534 -3.85 35.95 -8.88
C GLY A 534 -2.86 36.64 -7.94
N ASP A 535 -3.12 37.88 -7.50
CA ASP A 535 -2.26 38.70 -6.64
C ASP A 535 -1.88 38.07 -5.30
N ILE A 536 -2.59 37.03 -4.85
CA ILE A 536 -2.33 36.39 -3.54
C ILE A 536 -1.15 35.41 -3.64
N LYS A 537 0.07 35.95 -3.73
CA LYS A 537 1.33 35.18 -3.80
C LYS A 537 1.40 34.07 -2.75
N VAL A 538 1.62 32.82 -3.15
CA VAL A 538 1.78 31.68 -2.24
C VAL A 538 2.94 31.95 -1.27
N SER A 539 2.67 31.86 0.03
CA SER A 539 3.65 32.12 1.08
C SER A 539 4.47 30.86 1.44
N LYS A 540 5.66 31.03 2.04
CA LYS A 540 6.49 29.90 2.52
C LYS A 540 5.72 29.03 3.54
N LYS A 541 4.83 29.63 4.34
CA LYS A 541 3.93 28.90 5.27
C LYS A 541 2.93 28.01 4.54
N GLU A 542 2.24 28.54 3.53
CA GLU A 542 1.29 27.76 2.74
C GLU A 542 1.98 26.66 1.94
N LEU A 543 3.14 26.95 1.34
CA LEU A 543 3.94 25.94 0.66
C LEU A 543 4.38 24.84 1.63
N SER A 544 4.75 25.17 2.86
CA SER A 544 5.03 24.18 3.91
C SER A 544 3.81 23.29 4.24
N ALA A 545 2.61 23.86 4.26
CA ALA A 545 1.37 23.11 4.41
C ALA A 545 1.07 22.20 3.20
N ILE A 546 1.36 22.64 1.97
CA ILE A 546 1.26 21.81 0.75
C ILE A 546 2.25 20.64 0.79
N PHE A 547 3.46 20.84 1.33
CA PHE A 547 4.42 19.76 1.61
C PHE A 547 3.95 18.84 2.75
N GLY A 548 2.93 19.22 3.53
CA GLY A 548 2.45 18.46 4.70
C GLY A 548 3.40 18.54 5.90
N MET A 549 4.07 19.67 6.09
CA MET A 549 5.10 19.90 7.10
C MET A 549 4.69 21.00 8.10
N SER A 550 5.56 21.32 9.07
CA SER A 550 5.40 22.45 9.99
C SER A 550 5.30 23.78 9.23
N GLU A 551 4.57 24.77 9.78
CA GLU A 551 4.38 26.07 9.12
C GLU A 551 5.67 26.85 8.82
N GLY A 552 6.77 26.51 9.51
CA GLY A 552 8.10 27.09 9.29
C GLY A 552 8.95 26.38 8.25
N TYR A 553 8.64 25.15 7.85
CA TYR A 553 9.55 24.21 7.15
C TYR A 553 10.27 24.78 5.92
N ILE A 554 9.55 25.44 5.01
CA ILE A 554 10.16 26.05 3.82
C ILE A 554 10.99 27.28 4.20
N SER A 555 10.59 28.05 5.22
CA SER A 555 11.36 29.19 5.71
C SER A 555 12.65 28.75 6.41
N GLU A 556 12.58 27.68 7.20
CA GLU A 556 13.72 26.99 7.83
C GLU A 556 14.71 26.55 6.75
N ILE A 557 14.28 25.74 5.76
CA ILE A 557 15.12 25.28 4.65
C ILE A 557 15.70 26.45 3.83
N THR A 558 14.94 27.53 3.63
CA THR A 558 15.53 28.68 2.93
C THR A 558 16.63 29.33 3.74
N ASN A 559 16.47 29.47 5.07
CA ASN A 559 17.51 30.02 5.95
C ASN A 559 18.74 29.10 5.98
N THR A 560 18.54 27.78 6.02
CA THR A 560 19.61 26.77 5.88
C THR A 560 20.43 26.95 4.60
N ILE A 561 19.83 27.40 3.49
CA ILE A 561 20.53 27.62 2.21
C ILE A 561 21.12 29.04 2.09
N GLU A 562 20.41 30.06 2.57
CA GLU A 562 20.72 31.48 2.34
C GLU A 562 21.59 32.14 3.44
N ASN A 563 21.66 31.55 4.65
CA ASN A 563 22.19 32.24 5.83
C ASN A 563 23.42 31.53 6.46
N PRO A 564 24.66 31.97 6.16
CA PRO A 564 25.90 31.43 6.76
C PRO A 564 26.03 31.56 8.29
N SER A 565 25.06 32.15 8.98
CA SER A 565 24.98 32.20 10.45
C SER A 565 23.99 31.19 11.04
N ASP A 566 23.29 30.42 10.21
CA ASP A 566 22.48 29.28 10.65
C ASP A 566 23.39 28.12 11.09
N PRO A 567 23.15 27.47 12.25
CA PRO A 567 24.00 26.37 12.73
C PRO A 567 23.99 25.13 11.85
N ASP A 568 22.96 24.94 11.01
CA ASP A 568 22.79 23.82 10.08
C ASP A 568 23.08 24.22 8.62
N TYR A 569 23.67 25.41 8.37
CA TYR A 569 23.90 25.99 7.03
C TYR A 569 24.48 25.00 5.99
N ASP A 570 23.71 24.74 4.94
CA ASP A 570 24.04 23.87 3.81
C ASP A 570 23.53 24.54 2.51
N PRO A 571 24.38 25.31 1.80
CA PRO A 571 23.98 25.94 0.54
C PRO A 571 23.72 24.92 -0.58
N ASN A 572 24.14 23.66 -0.38
CA ASN A 572 23.87 22.54 -1.28
C ASN A 572 22.74 21.65 -0.75
N PHE A 573 21.91 22.15 0.19
CA PHE A 573 20.80 21.38 0.73
C PHE A 573 19.88 20.89 -0.39
N LYS A 574 19.59 19.59 -0.37
CA LYS A 574 18.67 18.93 -1.29
C LYS A 574 17.54 18.26 -0.53
N PHE A 575 16.29 18.49 -0.96
CA PHE A 575 15.14 17.72 -0.49
C PHE A 575 15.36 16.21 -0.63
N SER A 576 14.84 15.42 0.30
CA SER A 576 14.91 13.97 0.18
C SER A 576 13.79 13.40 -0.69
N ILE A 577 14.03 12.23 -1.27
CA ILE A 577 13.06 11.51 -2.11
C ILE A 577 11.77 11.20 -1.33
N GLU A 578 11.84 10.98 -0.01
CA GLU A 578 10.67 10.89 0.88
C GLU A 578 9.82 12.18 0.85
N VAL A 579 10.44 13.35 0.99
CA VAL A 579 9.76 14.65 0.96
C VAL A 579 9.15 14.93 -0.42
N LEU A 580 9.89 14.66 -1.50
CA LEU A 580 9.40 14.84 -2.88
C LEU A 580 8.21 13.92 -3.19
N LYS A 581 8.22 12.69 -2.67
CA LYS A 581 7.09 11.75 -2.77
C LYS A 581 5.89 12.17 -1.91
N GLN A 582 6.12 12.76 -0.74
CA GLN A 582 5.05 13.31 0.11
C GLN A 582 4.37 14.50 -0.57
N LEU A 583 5.17 15.47 -1.06
CA LEU A 583 4.69 16.59 -1.88
C LEU A 583 3.91 16.11 -3.10
N SER A 584 4.45 15.15 -3.86
CA SER A 584 3.78 14.59 -5.04
C SER A 584 2.44 13.94 -4.70
N GLN A 585 2.33 13.27 -3.55
CA GLN A 585 1.07 12.68 -3.08
C GLN A 585 0.05 13.76 -2.68
N ASN A 586 0.47 14.79 -1.95
CA ASN A 586 -0.39 15.89 -1.56
C ASN A 586 -0.94 16.65 -2.79
N LEU A 587 -0.10 16.93 -3.78
CA LEU A 587 -0.52 17.56 -5.05
C LEU A 587 -1.45 16.66 -5.88
N LEU A 588 -1.32 15.33 -5.80
CA LEU A 588 -2.22 14.38 -6.47
C LEU A 588 -3.57 14.18 -5.77
N VAL A 589 -3.67 14.50 -4.48
CA VAL A 589 -4.95 14.50 -3.73
C VAL A 589 -5.82 15.70 -4.12
N GLN A 590 -5.18 16.83 -4.45
CA GLN A 590 -5.84 18.08 -4.87
C GLN A 590 -6.19 18.08 -6.39
N GLU A 591 -6.80 16.97 -6.82
CA GLU A 591 -7.31 16.69 -8.18
C GLU A 591 -6.30 16.82 -9.36
N TYR A 592 -6.83 16.89 -10.59
CA TYR A 592 -6.05 16.94 -11.84
C TYR A 592 -5.24 18.23 -12.00
N SER A 593 -5.64 19.30 -11.30
CA SER A 593 -5.24 20.67 -11.54
C SER A 593 -3.73 20.88 -11.37
N PHE A 594 -3.10 20.23 -10.38
CA PHE A 594 -1.65 20.33 -10.15
C PHE A 594 -0.78 19.32 -10.92
N ARG A 595 -1.32 18.58 -11.90
CA ARG A 595 -0.53 17.61 -12.68
C ARG A 595 0.69 18.20 -13.38
N HIS A 596 0.63 19.47 -13.79
CA HIS A 596 1.78 20.16 -14.38
C HIS A 596 2.84 20.57 -13.32
N VAL A 597 2.47 20.75 -12.04
CA VAL A 597 3.43 21.04 -10.95
C VAL A 597 4.38 19.85 -10.74
N LEU A 598 3.89 18.63 -10.95
CA LEU A 598 4.69 17.39 -10.86
C LEU A 598 5.83 17.32 -11.89
N LYS A 599 5.84 18.16 -12.94
CA LYS A 599 6.95 18.21 -13.91
C LYS A 599 8.24 18.74 -13.26
N PHE A 600 8.13 19.69 -12.34
CA PHE A 600 9.26 20.30 -11.65
C PHE A 600 9.89 19.32 -10.66
N ILE A 601 9.06 18.58 -9.91
CA ILE A 601 9.53 17.52 -9.00
C ILE A 601 10.31 16.46 -9.80
N LYS A 602 9.79 16.03 -10.95
CA LYS A 602 10.49 15.07 -11.84
C LYS A 602 11.77 15.63 -12.48
N ARG A 603 11.80 16.92 -12.85
CA ARG A 603 13.04 17.59 -13.30
C ARG A 603 14.09 17.54 -12.19
N TYR A 604 13.69 17.88 -10.96
CA TYR A 604 14.56 17.87 -9.78
C TYR A 604 15.06 16.46 -9.42
N GLU A 605 14.19 15.43 -9.43
CA GLU A 605 14.56 14.03 -9.22
C GLU A 605 15.52 13.48 -10.30
N ARG A 606 15.52 14.05 -11.51
CA ARG A 606 16.42 13.65 -12.62
C ARG A 606 17.74 14.40 -12.62
N VAL A 607 17.73 15.72 -12.39
CA VAL A 607 18.94 16.57 -12.38
C VAL A 607 19.77 16.34 -11.13
N ASN A 608 19.15 15.89 -10.03
CA ASN A 608 19.84 15.48 -8.82
C ASN A 608 19.77 13.94 -8.67
N PRO A 609 20.73 13.16 -9.21
CA PRO A 609 20.77 11.71 -9.02
C PRO A 609 21.27 11.29 -7.63
N ASP A 610 21.82 12.23 -6.86
CA ASP A 610 22.47 12.06 -5.55
C ASP A 610 21.52 12.26 -4.34
N LEU A 611 20.21 12.40 -4.59
CA LEU A 611 19.22 12.71 -3.56
C LEU A 611 19.18 11.65 -2.45
N LYS A 612 19.15 12.14 -1.20
CA LYS A 612 18.93 11.33 0.00
C LYS A 612 17.55 10.64 -0.09
N ASP A 613 17.45 9.34 0.18
CA ASP A 613 16.17 8.62 0.24
C ASP A 613 15.21 9.24 1.28
N TYR A 614 15.76 9.74 2.39
CA TYR A 614 15.06 10.40 3.48
C TYR A 614 15.95 11.49 4.11
N SER A 615 15.38 12.54 4.68
CA SER A 615 16.14 13.77 5.02
C SER A 615 17.29 13.52 5.99
N ASN A 616 17.06 12.68 7.01
CA ASN A 616 18.05 12.30 8.01
C ASN A 616 18.83 11.02 7.60
N GLN A 617 19.23 10.92 6.32
CA GLN A 617 19.99 9.78 5.80
C GLN A 617 21.37 9.68 6.44
N GLN A 618 21.63 8.54 7.10
CA GLN A 618 22.88 8.24 7.80
C GLN A 618 23.48 6.91 7.30
N TYR A 619 23.64 6.77 5.98
CA TYR A 619 24.30 5.59 5.41
C TYR A 619 25.78 5.59 5.80
N THR A 620 26.12 4.78 6.80
CA THR A 620 27.51 4.45 7.13
C THR A 620 27.96 3.16 6.43
N ILE A 621 27.32 2.83 5.31
CA ILE A 621 27.56 1.67 4.46
C ILE A 621 27.31 2.03 3.00
N GLU A 622 28.00 1.37 2.08
CA GLU A 622 27.93 1.67 0.64
C GLU A 622 26.76 0.95 -0.07
N ASN A 623 26.24 -0.16 0.48
CA ASN A 623 25.10 -0.89 -0.09
C ASN A 623 23.83 -0.86 0.79
N PRO A 624 23.13 0.29 0.90
CA PRO A 624 21.95 0.45 1.76
C PRO A 624 20.72 -0.35 1.33
N ARG A 625 20.74 -0.99 0.14
CA ARG A 625 19.62 -1.76 -0.43
C ARG A 625 19.97 -3.24 -0.66
N PHE A 626 21.04 -3.74 -0.04
CA PHE A 626 21.56 -5.11 -0.20
C PHE A 626 20.48 -6.22 -0.18
N PHE A 627 19.58 -6.21 0.82
CA PHE A 627 18.51 -7.22 0.96
C PHE A 627 17.29 -7.00 0.05
N SER A 628 17.22 -5.92 -0.74
CA SER A 628 16.20 -5.77 -1.80
C SER A 628 16.37 -6.85 -2.87
N ASN A 629 17.60 -7.29 -3.10
CA ASN A 629 17.94 -8.36 -4.06
C ASN A 629 17.96 -9.75 -3.38
N ILE A 630 16.96 -10.05 -2.54
CA ILE A 630 16.94 -11.27 -1.70
C ILE A 630 16.97 -12.59 -2.50
N PHE A 631 16.52 -12.57 -3.76
CA PHE A 631 16.59 -13.71 -4.68
C PHE A 631 17.96 -13.88 -5.35
N ASN A 632 19.03 -13.51 -4.65
CA ASN A 632 20.42 -13.79 -4.99
C ASN A 632 21.08 -14.57 -3.83
N ILE A 633 22.06 -15.41 -4.16
CA ILE A 633 22.71 -16.33 -3.20
C ILE A 633 23.33 -15.58 -2.02
N ILE A 634 24.09 -14.51 -2.27
CA ILE A 634 24.83 -13.77 -1.23
C ILE A 634 23.89 -13.05 -0.23
N PRO A 635 22.89 -12.24 -0.66
CA PRO A 635 21.90 -11.68 0.26
C PRO A 635 21.07 -12.75 1.00
N SER A 636 20.75 -13.87 0.36
CA SER A 636 19.98 -14.94 1.01
C SER A 636 20.78 -15.68 2.09
N TYR A 637 22.07 -15.98 1.84
CA TYR A 637 23.01 -16.48 2.84
C TYR A 637 23.10 -15.53 4.03
N TRP A 638 23.38 -14.25 3.79
CA TRP A 638 23.50 -13.30 4.90
C TRP A 638 22.18 -13.14 5.65
N PHE A 639 21.03 -13.16 5.00
CA PHE A 639 19.73 -13.16 5.69
C PHE A 639 19.52 -14.40 6.58
N GLY A 640 20.04 -15.56 6.16
CA GLY A 640 20.12 -16.76 6.99
C GLY A 640 20.93 -16.53 8.26
N PHE A 641 22.14 -15.98 8.10
CA PHE A 641 23.03 -15.64 9.22
C PHE A 641 22.41 -14.58 10.14
N MET A 642 21.75 -13.55 9.56
CA MET A 642 21.01 -12.54 10.32
C MET A 642 19.87 -13.15 11.15
N SER A 643 19.23 -14.21 10.63
CA SER A 643 18.15 -14.93 11.32
C SER A 643 18.67 -15.77 12.49
N ALA A 644 19.96 -16.07 12.54
CA ALA A 644 20.62 -16.72 13.66
C ALA A 644 21.10 -15.69 14.71
N ASP A 645 22.03 -14.80 14.38
CA ASP A 645 22.85 -14.09 15.40
C ASP A 645 22.90 -12.56 15.29
N MET A 646 22.08 -11.94 14.43
CA MET A 646 21.92 -10.48 14.37
C MET A 646 20.67 -9.99 15.11
N TRP A 647 20.61 -8.67 15.30
CA TRP A 647 19.42 -7.96 15.78
C TRP A 647 19.15 -6.70 14.96
N ILE A 648 17.91 -6.23 15.04
CA ILE A 648 17.51 -4.91 14.57
C ILE A 648 16.73 -4.14 15.65
N THR A 649 17.00 -2.85 15.82
CA THR A 649 16.31 -2.00 16.81
C THR A 649 15.05 -1.39 16.22
N LYS A 650 13.99 -1.16 17.01
CA LYS A 650 12.73 -0.59 16.48
C LYS A 650 12.82 0.91 16.19
N ASP A 651 13.58 1.63 17.01
CA ASP A 651 13.40 3.08 17.19
C ASP A 651 14.49 3.91 16.51
N ARG A 652 15.51 3.26 15.93
CA ARG A 652 16.71 3.92 15.37
C ARG A 652 17.21 3.32 14.04
N TYR A 653 16.42 2.43 13.42
CA TYR A 653 16.80 1.68 12.21
C TYR A 653 18.19 1.02 12.30
N THR A 654 18.61 0.64 13.52
CA THR A 654 19.95 0.10 13.76
C THR A 654 19.98 -1.38 13.44
N ILE A 655 21.01 -1.80 12.74
CA ILE A 655 21.32 -3.18 12.38
C ILE A 655 22.65 -3.52 13.05
N GLY A 656 22.74 -4.69 13.71
CA GLY A 656 23.94 -5.07 14.43
C GLY A 656 24.23 -6.57 14.48
N MET A 657 25.53 -6.89 14.51
CA MET A 657 26.08 -8.25 14.62
C MET A 657 27.22 -8.26 15.63
N LYS A 658 27.25 -9.26 16.52
CA LYS A 658 28.29 -9.40 17.54
C LYS A 658 28.73 -10.85 17.73
N LEU A 659 29.81 -11.21 17.05
CA LEU A 659 30.41 -12.56 17.09
C LEU A 659 31.63 -12.58 18.02
N SER A 660 32.17 -13.78 18.29
CA SER A 660 33.46 -13.92 18.97
C SER A 660 34.56 -13.27 18.15
N ILE A 661 35.64 -12.79 18.77
CA ILE A 661 36.79 -12.28 17.98
C ILE A 661 37.49 -13.39 17.17
N LYS A 662 37.19 -14.66 17.47
CA LYS A 662 37.59 -15.82 16.65
C LYS A 662 36.89 -15.83 15.28
N ASP A 663 35.66 -15.34 15.23
CA ASP A 663 34.77 -15.37 14.06
C ASP A 663 34.80 -13.99 13.36
N LYS A 664 35.93 -13.27 13.47
CA LYS A 664 36.12 -11.94 12.87
C LYS A 664 36.00 -12.00 11.35
N GLU A 665 36.41 -13.10 10.73
CA GLU A 665 36.30 -13.28 9.27
C GLU A 665 34.84 -13.18 8.80
N GLN A 666 33.87 -13.73 9.53
CA GLN A 666 32.45 -13.60 9.21
C GLN A 666 31.93 -12.16 9.43
N LEU A 667 32.53 -11.38 10.34
CA LEU A 667 32.27 -9.95 10.42
C LEU A 667 32.86 -9.22 9.19
N ASP A 668 34.11 -9.50 8.84
CA ASP A 668 34.81 -8.90 7.71
C ASP A 668 34.08 -9.19 6.37
N ASN A 669 33.63 -10.43 6.16
CA ASN A 669 32.93 -10.87 4.96
C ASN A 669 31.51 -10.30 4.87
N PHE A 670 30.81 -10.09 6.01
CA PHE A 670 29.55 -9.35 6.03
C PHE A 670 29.77 -7.87 5.73
N ALA A 671 30.85 -7.31 6.27
CA ALA A 671 31.22 -5.93 6.08
C ALA A 671 31.52 -5.61 4.61
N ASP A 672 32.28 -6.45 3.90
CA ASP A 672 32.45 -6.34 2.44
C ASP A 672 31.09 -6.40 1.73
N ALA A 673 30.25 -7.39 2.05
CA ALA A 673 28.98 -7.62 1.35
C ALA A 673 28.00 -6.44 1.44
N VAL A 674 27.98 -5.70 2.56
CA VAL A 674 27.15 -4.50 2.72
C VAL A 674 27.89 -3.17 2.47
N GLY A 675 29.21 -3.20 2.25
CA GLY A 675 30.05 -2.00 2.14
C GLY A 675 30.23 -1.25 3.47
N TYR A 676 30.41 -1.96 4.58
CA TYR A 676 30.81 -1.43 5.88
C TYR A 676 32.33 -1.46 6.01
N LYS A 677 32.96 -0.35 6.40
CA LYS A 677 34.43 -0.28 6.50
C LYS A 677 34.96 -1.16 7.65
N LYS A 678 35.89 -2.07 7.34
CA LYS A 678 36.44 -3.09 8.29
C LYS A 678 37.20 -2.52 9.48
N ASP A 679 37.78 -1.33 9.33
CA ASP A 679 38.49 -0.60 10.39
C ASP A 679 37.59 -0.34 11.62
N ARG A 680 36.28 -0.12 11.39
CA ARG A 680 35.25 0.10 12.42
C ARG A 680 34.87 -1.16 13.22
N ILE A 681 35.35 -2.34 12.83
CA ILE A 681 35.07 -3.62 13.52
C ILE A 681 36.01 -3.77 14.72
N HIS A 682 35.82 -2.90 15.72
CA HIS A 682 36.69 -2.85 16.89
C HIS A 682 36.42 -4.01 17.87
N PRO A 683 37.47 -4.65 18.45
CA PRO A 683 37.30 -5.69 19.46
C PRO A 683 36.78 -5.11 20.78
N ARG A 684 35.50 -5.33 21.10
CA ARG A 684 34.88 -4.90 22.37
C ARG A 684 35.04 -5.99 23.44
N PRO A 685 35.85 -5.78 24.50
CA PRO A 685 35.93 -6.72 25.61
C PRO A 685 34.63 -6.70 26.42
N THR A 686 34.22 -7.85 26.92
CA THR A 686 33.12 -8.01 27.87
C THR A 686 33.55 -8.92 29.00
N PHE A 687 33.20 -8.56 30.24
CA PHE A 687 33.54 -9.33 31.43
C PHE A 687 32.27 -10.04 31.91
N LYS A 688 32.33 -11.37 32.09
CA LYS A 688 31.22 -12.17 32.61
C LYS A 688 31.73 -13.12 33.68
N LYS A 689 31.02 -13.19 34.80
CA LYS A 689 31.31 -14.13 35.88
C LYS A 689 30.84 -15.54 35.46
N TYR A 690 31.74 -16.51 35.41
CA TYR A 690 31.51 -17.88 34.94
C TYR A 690 32.24 -18.88 35.83
N LYS A 691 31.49 -19.78 36.48
CA LYS A 691 31.94 -20.70 37.53
C LYS A 691 32.66 -19.99 38.68
N GLY A 692 32.16 -18.82 39.09
CA GLY A 692 32.74 -17.99 40.14
C GLY A 692 33.76 -16.96 39.65
N GLU A 693 34.43 -17.21 38.52
CA GLU A 693 35.56 -16.41 38.02
C GLU A 693 35.09 -15.32 37.04
N ILE A 694 35.64 -14.10 37.12
CA ILE A 694 35.39 -13.06 36.10
C ILE A 694 36.24 -13.34 34.86
N LYS A 695 35.61 -13.78 33.76
CA LYS A 695 36.30 -14.09 32.50
C LYS A 695 36.10 -12.98 31.47
N ARG A 696 37.17 -12.62 30.77
CA ARG A 696 37.20 -11.65 29.67
C ARG A 696 36.90 -12.36 28.34
N TYR A 697 35.79 -12.00 27.71
CA TYR A 697 35.41 -12.44 26.36
C TYR A 697 35.57 -11.26 25.41
N VAL A 698 36.35 -11.42 24.33
CA VAL A 698 36.50 -10.39 23.30
C VAL A 698 35.61 -10.74 22.11
N ALA A 699 34.82 -9.77 21.67
CA ALA A 699 33.86 -9.90 20.59
C ALA A 699 34.08 -8.77 19.58
N GLY A 700 34.00 -9.06 18.28
CA GLY A 700 33.87 -8.01 17.27
C GLY A 700 32.44 -7.48 17.24
N LEU A 701 32.24 -6.27 16.74
CA LEU A 701 30.92 -5.67 16.55
C LEU A 701 30.84 -4.97 15.20
N ILE A 702 29.77 -5.24 14.47
CA ILE A 702 29.26 -4.38 13.40
C ILE A 702 27.96 -3.74 13.91
N GLU A 703 27.85 -2.42 13.77
CA GLU A 703 26.68 -1.65 14.19
C GLU A 703 26.53 -0.42 13.29
N PHE A 704 25.40 -0.30 12.59
CA PHE A 704 25.10 0.83 11.71
C PHE A 704 23.61 1.16 11.67
N VAL A 705 23.29 2.38 11.24
CA VAL A 705 21.92 2.82 10.91
C VAL A 705 21.73 2.70 9.40
N CYS A 706 20.64 2.06 8.97
CA CYS A 706 20.26 2.06 7.55
C CYS A 706 18.75 1.76 7.39
N ARG A 707 17.95 2.78 7.08
CA ARG A 707 16.49 2.66 7.02
C ARG A 707 15.96 1.72 5.92
N PRO A 708 16.43 1.77 4.65
CA PRO A 708 15.92 0.85 3.62
C PRO A 708 16.31 -0.60 3.90
N MET A 709 17.56 -0.85 4.32
CA MET A 709 17.99 -2.19 4.70
C MET A 709 17.15 -2.74 5.87
N TRP A 710 16.88 -1.90 6.88
CA TRP A 710 16.03 -2.27 8.01
C TRP A 710 14.59 -2.55 7.58
N GLN A 711 14.03 -1.77 6.65
CA GLN A 711 12.69 -1.98 6.09
C GLN A 711 12.63 -3.31 5.33
N ALA A 712 13.57 -3.58 4.42
CA ALA A 712 13.67 -4.84 3.71
C ALA A 712 13.81 -6.03 4.67
N LEU A 713 14.66 -5.93 5.69
CA LEU A 713 14.79 -6.98 6.72
C LEU A 713 13.47 -7.25 7.45
N ARG A 714 12.71 -6.20 7.80
CA ARG A 714 11.38 -6.34 8.43
C ARG A 714 10.32 -6.92 7.50
N GLU A 715 10.33 -6.56 6.23
CA GLU A 715 9.40 -7.08 5.21
C GLU A 715 9.64 -8.57 4.93
N LEU A 716 10.92 -8.99 4.94
CA LEU A 716 11.34 -10.39 4.83
C LEU A 716 11.07 -11.23 6.09
N GLY A 717 10.65 -10.60 7.20
CA GLY A 717 10.22 -11.27 8.43
C GLY A 717 11.22 -11.27 9.58
N LEU A 718 12.32 -10.51 9.50
CA LEU A 718 13.23 -10.32 10.62
C LEU A 718 12.62 -9.30 11.61
N PHE A 719 12.45 -9.71 12.87
CA PHE A 719 11.87 -8.87 13.91
C PHE A 719 12.72 -8.91 15.18
N GLY A 720 13.26 -7.76 15.58
CA GLY A 720 13.95 -7.59 16.86
C GLY A 720 15.13 -8.53 17.04
N SER A 721 14.90 -9.63 17.77
CA SER A 721 15.90 -10.63 18.14
C SER A 721 15.55 -12.04 17.62
N LYS A 722 16.58 -12.89 17.42
CA LYS A 722 16.54 -14.36 17.22
C LYS A 722 15.32 -15.08 17.82
N GLY A 723 14.93 -14.74 19.06
CA GLY A 723 13.80 -15.36 19.77
C GLY A 723 12.40 -15.06 19.21
N GLU A 724 12.24 -14.03 18.37
CA GLU A 724 10.97 -13.64 17.72
C GLU A 724 10.73 -14.41 16.41
N ILE A 725 11.74 -15.08 15.84
CA ILE A 725 11.66 -15.77 14.55
C ILE A 725 11.01 -17.16 14.74
N LYS A 726 9.79 -17.33 14.19
CA LYS A 726 8.92 -18.51 14.45
C LYS A 726 8.68 -19.44 13.25
N SER A 727 9.23 -19.13 12.09
CA SER A 727 9.05 -19.88 10.83
C SER A 727 10.10 -19.47 9.81
N VAL A 728 10.34 -20.33 8.82
CA VAL A 728 11.18 -20.04 7.66
C VAL A 728 10.59 -18.86 6.86
N PRO A 729 11.39 -17.92 6.34
CA PRO A 729 10.90 -16.77 5.57
C PRO A 729 10.08 -17.17 4.35
N ALA A 730 9.07 -16.36 4.02
CA ALA A 730 8.15 -16.64 2.91
C ALA A 730 8.86 -16.75 1.55
N TYR A 731 9.92 -15.96 1.32
CA TYR A 731 10.70 -15.99 0.07
C TYR A 731 11.47 -17.32 -0.11
N VAL A 732 11.89 -17.97 0.99
CA VAL A 732 12.60 -19.26 0.97
C VAL A 732 11.62 -20.38 0.60
N ARG A 733 10.38 -20.35 1.14
CA ARG A 733 9.32 -21.26 0.69
C ARG A 733 9.03 -21.11 -0.79
N TYR A 734 8.84 -19.87 -1.25
CA TYR A 734 8.60 -19.57 -2.66
C TYR A 734 9.75 -20.06 -3.54
N ALA A 735 11.00 -19.88 -3.14
CA ALA A 735 12.16 -20.42 -3.84
C ALA A 735 12.11 -21.96 -3.93
N ILE A 736 11.82 -22.67 -2.83
CA ILE A 736 11.69 -24.14 -2.85
C ILE A 736 10.51 -24.61 -3.72
N GLU A 737 9.38 -23.89 -3.71
CA GLU A 737 8.27 -24.16 -4.61
C GLU A 737 8.63 -23.96 -6.09
N MET A 738 9.37 -22.90 -6.42
CA MET A 738 9.81 -22.64 -7.80
C MET A 738 10.84 -23.68 -8.25
N ALA A 739 11.82 -24.01 -7.41
CA ALA A 739 12.76 -25.11 -7.64
C ALA A 739 12.06 -26.44 -7.90
N LYS A 740 11.04 -26.79 -7.10
CA LYS A 740 10.23 -28.01 -7.25
C LYS A 740 9.24 -27.96 -8.43
N LYS A 741 8.99 -26.79 -9.02
CA LYS A 741 8.26 -26.65 -10.30
C LYS A 741 9.22 -26.82 -11.49
N GLU A 742 10.41 -26.23 -11.41
CA GLU A 742 11.47 -26.26 -12.42
C GLU A 742 11.94 -27.69 -12.73
N VAL A 743 12.17 -28.53 -11.70
CA VAL A 743 12.67 -29.91 -11.90
C VAL A 743 11.62 -30.96 -12.28
N LYS A 744 10.34 -30.60 -12.45
CA LYS A 744 9.28 -31.61 -12.72
C LYS A 744 9.52 -32.47 -13.96
N ASN A 745 10.29 -31.95 -14.92
CA ASN A 745 10.61 -32.60 -16.19
C ASN A 745 12.13 -32.80 -16.38
N LEU A 746 12.94 -32.70 -15.30
CA LEU A 746 14.41 -32.73 -15.36
C LEU A 746 14.97 -33.75 -14.37
N ASP A 747 15.96 -34.54 -14.77
CA ASP A 747 16.67 -35.49 -13.90
C ASP A 747 17.74 -34.79 -13.04
N ILE A 748 17.33 -33.77 -12.29
CA ILE A 748 18.18 -33.03 -11.34
C ILE A 748 17.44 -32.79 -10.03
N HIS A 749 18.17 -32.83 -8.91
CA HIS A 749 17.57 -32.53 -7.60
C HIS A 749 17.22 -31.04 -7.50
N TRP A 750 16.08 -30.70 -6.89
CA TRP A 750 15.56 -29.32 -6.83
C TRP A 750 16.57 -28.31 -6.26
N SER A 751 17.44 -28.73 -5.34
CA SER A 751 18.49 -27.87 -4.75
C SER A 751 19.57 -27.38 -5.74
N GLN A 752 19.69 -28.00 -6.92
CA GLN A 752 20.65 -27.63 -7.95
C GLN A 752 20.19 -26.44 -8.81
N THR A 753 18.88 -26.19 -8.87
CA THR A 753 18.26 -25.05 -9.58
C THR A 753 18.71 -23.70 -9.01
N LYS A 754 18.49 -22.61 -9.74
CA LYS A 754 18.78 -21.24 -9.24
C LYS A 754 18.04 -20.96 -7.93
N TYR A 755 16.75 -21.32 -7.85
CA TYR A 755 15.95 -21.12 -6.64
C TYR A 755 16.32 -22.09 -5.51
N GLY A 756 16.72 -23.32 -5.84
CA GLY A 756 17.24 -24.30 -4.88
C GLY A 756 18.52 -23.81 -4.20
N LYS A 757 19.46 -23.27 -4.97
CA LYS A 757 20.68 -22.63 -4.46
C LYS A 757 20.39 -21.45 -3.54
N ILE A 758 19.41 -20.60 -3.85
CA ILE A 758 18.98 -19.49 -2.98
C ILE A 758 18.44 -20.02 -1.63
N ALA A 759 17.55 -21.02 -1.66
CA ALA A 759 17.02 -21.60 -0.43
C ALA A 759 18.08 -22.31 0.42
N HIS A 760 19.01 -23.02 -0.23
CA HIS A 760 20.17 -23.62 0.44
C HIS A 760 21.13 -22.57 1.02
N ALA A 761 21.31 -21.43 0.35
CA ALA A 761 22.11 -20.32 0.86
C ALA A 761 21.55 -19.80 2.19
N TRP A 762 20.23 -19.57 2.30
CA TRP A 762 19.60 -19.20 3.57
C TRP A 762 19.83 -20.24 4.67
N LEU A 763 19.66 -21.53 4.38
CA LEU A 763 19.88 -22.59 5.37
C LEU A 763 21.36 -22.69 5.79
N LEU A 764 22.30 -22.51 4.86
CA LEU A 764 23.74 -22.46 5.14
C LEU A 764 24.10 -21.26 6.02
N GLY A 765 23.60 -20.07 5.72
CA GLY A 765 23.82 -18.90 6.58
C GLY A 765 23.23 -19.07 7.98
N PHE A 766 22.03 -19.66 8.09
CA PHE A 766 21.45 -19.99 9.38
C PHE A 766 22.28 -21.05 10.14
N TYR A 767 22.90 -21.99 9.43
CA TYR A 767 23.83 -22.97 10.00
C TYR A 767 25.18 -22.36 10.41
N ASP A 768 25.75 -21.43 9.65
CA ASP A 768 27.03 -20.80 10.02
C ASP A 768 26.90 -19.86 11.25
N GLY A 769 25.68 -19.46 11.62
CA GLY A 769 25.39 -18.78 12.90
C GLY A 769 24.88 -19.70 14.02
N ASP A 770 23.88 -20.56 13.75
CA ASP A 770 23.16 -21.37 14.78
C ASP A 770 23.46 -22.88 14.70
N GLY A 771 24.52 -23.27 13.99
CA GLY A 771 24.85 -24.66 13.68
C GLY A 771 25.98 -25.29 14.49
N HIS A 772 26.18 -26.58 14.26
CA HIS A 772 27.33 -27.33 14.78
C HIS A 772 27.66 -28.52 13.86
N HIS A 773 28.96 -28.76 13.68
CA HIS A 773 29.49 -29.92 12.96
C HIS A 773 29.94 -30.98 13.97
N TYR A 774 29.46 -32.22 13.81
CA TYR A 774 29.86 -33.38 14.61
C TYR A 774 30.90 -34.26 13.89
N GLY A 775 31.44 -33.82 12.75
CA GLY A 775 32.32 -34.60 11.88
C GLY A 775 31.57 -35.30 10.74
N GLY A 776 32.29 -35.62 9.66
CA GLY A 776 31.71 -36.25 8.47
C GLY A 776 30.53 -35.45 7.89
N TYR A 777 29.43 -36.14 7.59
CA TYR A 777 28.16 -35.53 7.17
C TYR A 777 27.21 -35.18 8.34
N SER A 778 27.65 -35.36 9.59
CA SER A 778 26.81 -35.15 10.78
C SER A 778 26.81 -33.66 11.15
N ALA A 779 25.78 -32.94 10.72
CA ALA A 779 25.57 -31.51 10.95
C ALA A 779 24.20 -31.24 11.59
N ALA A 780 24.11 -30.23 12.44
CA ALA A 780 22.88 -29.84 13.14
C ALA A 780 22.71 -28.33 13.23
N VAL A 781 21.45 -27.88 13.36
CA VAL A 781 21.07 -26.50 13.70
C VAL A 781 20.26 -26.45 14.98
N PHE A 782 20.40 -25.33 15.69
CA PHE A 782 19.75 -25.08 16.97
C PHE A 782 18.79 -23.90 16.89
N SER A 783 17.82 -23.84 17.81
CA SER A 783 16.99 -22.65 18.01
C SER A 783 16.27 -22.70 19.35
N SER A 784 15.85 -21.54 19.85
CA SER A 784 14.82 -21.43 20.89
C SER A 784 13.39 -21.62 20.37
N SER A 785 13.24 -21.82 19.05
CA SER A 785 11.95 -21.92 18.35
C SER A 785 11.74 -23.32 17.77
N LYS A 786 11.07 -24.21 18.52
CA LYS A 786 10.72 -25.56 18.03
C LYS A 786 9.93 -25.49 16.71
N LYS A 787 9.07 -24.48 16.56
CA LYS A 787 8.30 -24.24 15.34
C LYS A 787 9.21 -23.91 14.14
N LEU A 788 10.24 -23.09 14.31
CA LEU A 788 11.21 -22.80 13.25
C LEU A 788 11.95 -24.07 12.81
N LEU A 789 12.40 -24.90 13.76
CA LEU A 789 13.11 -26.14 13.40
C LEU A 789 12.21 -27.20 12.77
N LEU A 790 10.94 -27.32 13.18
CA LEU A 790 9.96 -28.17 12.49
C LEU A 790 9.72 -27.67 11.07
N ASP A 791 9.62 -26.36 10.88
CA ASP A 791 9.41 -25.74 9.58
C ASP A 791 10.62 -25.90 8.64
N ILE A 792 11.85 -25.79 9.16
CA ILE A 792 13.07 -26.16 8.41
C ILE A 792 13.03 -27.65 8.05
N LYS A 793 12.73 -28.53 9.01
CA LYS A 793 12.68 -29.99 8.82
C LYS A 793 11.69 -30.38 7.72
N ASP A 794 10.49 -29.80 7.73
CA ASP A 794 9.42 -30.17 6.80
C ASP A 794 9.60 -29.52 5.42
N LEU A 795 10.18 -28.31 5.34
CA LEU A 795 10.40 -27.60 4.07
C LEU A 795 11.63 -28.12 3.29
N PHE A 796 12.71 -28.44 4.01
CA PHE A 796 13.95 -29.01 3.44
C PHE A 796 13.99 -30.55 3.51
N GLU A 797 12.85 -31.20 3.79
CA GLU A 797 12.68 -32.66 3.71
C GLU A 797 13.66 -33.47 4.60
N SER A 798 14.11 -32.90 5.73
CA SER A 798 14.99 -33.60 6.67
C SER A 798 14.26 -34.80 7.30
N PRO A 799 14.86 -36.01 7.28
CA PRO A 799 14.26 -37.20 7.89
C PRO A 799 14.31 -37.15 9.43
N ASN A 800 15.13 -36.29 10.01
CA ASN A 800 15.44 -36.32 11.43
C ASN A 800 14.36 -35.63 12.29
N PRO A 801 14.03 -36.16 13.48
CA PRO A 801 13.12 -35.49 14.40
C PRO A 801 13.77 -34.27 15.06
N VAL A 802 12.96 -33.24 15.33
CA VAL A 802 13.38 -32.08 16.14
C VAL A 802 13.41 -32.49 17.62
N LYS A 803 14.61 -32.71 18.15
CA LYS A 803 14.84 -33.15 19.54
C LYS A 803 14.95 -31.94 20.47
N THR A 804 14.28 -31.97 21.63
CA THR A 804 14.55 -30.96 22.67
C THR A 804 15.93 -31.23 23.30
N LYS A 805 16.65 -30.16 23.64
CA LYS A 805 17.90 -30.19 24.41
C LYS A 805 17.74 -29.57 25.80
N ILE A 806 16.89 -28.56 25.93
CA ILE A 806 16.49 -27.92 27.20
C ILE A 806 15.00 -27.62 27.06
N GLU A 807 14.16 -28.06 28.00
CA GLU A 807 12.72 -27.77 27.93
C GLU A 807 12.42 -26.29 28.32
N PRO A 808 11.31 -25.71 27.87
CA PRO A 808 10.82 -24.44 28.37
C PRO A 808 10.53 -24.52 29.87
N GLY A 809 10.85 -23.46 30.61
CA GLY A 809 10.69 -23.43 32.06
C GLY A 809 11.84 -24.05 32.85
N THR A 810 12.73 -24.84 32.24
CA THR A 810 13.93 -25.36 32.91
C THR A 810 14.83 -24.21 33.35
N GLU A 811 15.21 -24.17 34.62
CA GLU A 811 16.22 -23.23 35.11
C GLU A 811 17.61 -23.61 34.57
N VAL A 812 18.30 -22.64 33.96
CA VAL A 812 19.61 -22.84 33.35
C VAL A 812 20.57 -21.73 33.76
N MET A 813 21.79 -22.14 34.14
CA MET A 813 22.90 -21.25 34.48
C MET A 813 23.55 -20.71 33.20
N VAL A 814 23.15 -19.51 32.81
CA VAL A 814 23.74 -18.78 31.66
C VAL A 814 24.84 -17.88 32.21
N PHE A 815 26.07 -18.38 32.15
CA PHE A 815 27.17 -17.93 33.01
C PHE A 815 26.74 -18.08 34.49
N ASP A 816 27.15 -17.18 35.40
CA ASP A 816 26.73 -17.25 36.81
C ASP A 816 25.34 -16.63 37.08
N LYS A 817 24.45 -16.58 36.08
CA LYS A 817 23.06 -16.15 36.25
C LYS A 817 22.10 -17.31 36.02
N LEU A 818 21.30 -17.60 37.03
CA LEU A 818 20.12 -18.46 36.90
C LEU A 818 19.11 -17.76 35.97
N THR A 819 18.65 -18.46 34.95
CA THR A 819 17.69 -17.94 33.96
C THR A 819 16.68 -19.01 33.60
N ILE A 820 15.41 -18.64 33.40
CA ILE A 820 14.37 -19.58 32.96
C ILE A 820 14.50 -19.76 31.44
N SER A 821 14.75 -20.99 31.01
CA SER A 821 14.86 -21.36 29.59
C SER A 821 13.56 -21.09 28.83
N LYS A 822 13.67 -20.54 27.62
CA LYS A 822 12.56 -20.45 26.65
C LYS A 822 12.37 -21.74 25.84
N GLY A 823 13.12 -22.80 26.17
CA GLY A 823 13.31 -23.98 25.36
C GLY A 823 14.54 -23.83 24.45
N PHE A 824 15.24 -24.94 24.22
CA PHE A 824 16.34 -25.05 23.27
C PHE A 824 16.25 -26.38 22.53
N TYR A 825 16.23 -26.33 21.21
CA TYR A 825 15.91 -27.46 20.33
C TYR A 825 17.02 -27.69 19.32
N ARG A 826 17.20 -28.93 18.86
CA ARG A 826 18.14 -29.34 17.80
C ARG A 826 17.38 -30.02 16.67
N LEU A 827 17.72 -29.66 15.43
CA LEU A 827 17.44 -30.45 14.23
C LEU A 827 18.76 -30.96 13.66
N GLN A 828 18.83 -32.25 13.35
CA GLN A 828 19.93 -32.82 12.56
C GLN A 828 19.62 -32.61 11.06
N LEU A 829 20.60 -32.13 10.29
CA LEU A 829 20.49 -31.91 8.85
C LEU A 829 20.99 -33.11 8.04
N GLY A 830 22.08 -33.76 8.48
CA GLY A 830 22.60 -35.00 7.88
C GLY A 830 22.13 -36.27 8.60
N PRO A 831 22.72 -37.45 8.35
CA PRO A 831 22.59 -38.60 9.23
C PRO A 831 23.11 -38.28 10.65
N GLU A 832 22.71 -39.05 11.67
CA GLU A 832 23.24 -38.91 13.04
C GLU A 832 24.64 -39.52 13.18
#